data_AF-D0LS28-F1
#
_entry.id   AF-D0LS28-F1
#
_cell.length_a   1.000
_cell.length_b   1.000
_cell.length_c   1.000
_cell.angle_alpha   90.00
_cell.angle_beta   90.00
_cell.angle_gamma   90.00
#
_symmetry.space_group_name_H-M   'P 1'
#
loop_
_entity.id
_entity.type
_entity.pdbx_description
1 polymer ?
#
loop_
_entity_poly.entity_id
_entity_poly.type
_entity_poly.pdbx_seq_one_letter_code
_entity_poly.pdbx_strand_id
1 'polypeptide(L)'
;MKRSKYTHDLVLLGLLWAVAMGLMVPGDAEAAPFGTCRDDTAFRIDLDELYQEDFGQSSDERIEQIRDWIWPVLLGRLEASSPLTGLLISDATAPLVRDDALAHVLDHAIGSTRAAIAEDGTVVIMVGGDAPEVMQANALETIDREALHRAATPERVLVYRYDFDHQLGYADMCRVATLDARWIESRARGFRRARIRSVRELNKFLRGGVDLLSAQCSARGLEVTGRSRSRARKTPVTAEHIAALAQRVEEFKSLAELGVSLDDMADGVKSELAQWKYYFENRERIPSHRMTPSVRRMFATVAAWQSEHPTIPLGELLLSWFVRVHTSVEDPGFSLDPELRASEAAANVAALLKALDHPEQLAALFYRWEAKPETASTLVALLREREDAREFLRQNLRELRGRLSTSSDGDAMGLLHYISRLTGDDGGTLLSIVGGLVRVHTQYQCARYDGPLQGTETGMTLFYTDLLMKLWSSDHFDAAPDGLIPGFESEVAHTLSGAYCTAESKAPRATRYWLDLRNDRYTREAGSAMRFAPVVTRIFSKGSEFGAEYGEEEEAGAGQTRFVRWWNAHYARVAEWEPQYELLNQIMKWSMVVQNGSLSPNPDCLAFLDDVQVERTLRFDRWVAERDGLRWRGPLPVVAKSDEPTECMATLRSRPFEMCGGARISTGGVSLGGKAKVLARTPRGRAQRRALGRVAVAVEGKPTRLPDGGLQLDEVHKVDGTLRQVVVHPKERTFSANIETAQSQRGARHAYGLDDSGGAETVQKSWHLKNGTLDGRASVNERFGVGHLHASDIVGPRVAVRVDAGDGGALRKLGNDLAIHLGHGERSLADAVAALPEVARATRLADGRIVATLRWADNAPRHVLMSTGPIRGPPSGVTYRFGGTGGNVAYELRLLDTDEVDKLRKAKGASEIVLSSNRALPFELHEAVRRGDLAATEKALDDLWRAHPEAYEHVDAALGKLIRFDARDGVNVKALEALRVRALIRYSRRAKSFPEQQAIPADGGVFYVPRRHVDDYSELVAQPPGASPGTGVGRARPSHHARVLREAEASPVRVKDDMALPATMEVDGVEYARIERRGYSLSRGPRRVYVIHPCRSYGDEQASDGSVPCYGRSVAQRDEAEARERLLRMACSAGAAQAQALGVSDCSRVAEQ
;
A
#
# COMPACT_ATOMS: atom_id res chain seq x y z
N MET A 1 -37.92 9.64 81.63
CA MET A 1 -37.23 10.68 80.83
C MET A 1 -36.25 10.03 79.85
N LYS A 2 -36.68 9.65 78.63
CA LYS A 2 -35.77 9.14 77.56
C LYS A 2 -36.47 9.04 76.17
N ARG A 3 -37.30 10.02 75.80
CA ARG A 3 -37.94 10.07 74.45
C ARG A 3 -37.81 11.40 73.70
N SER A 4 -37.08 12.38 74.23
CA SER A 4 -37.01 13.74 73.66
C SER A 4 -35.78 14.04 72.78
N LYS A 5 -34.81 13.12 72.64
CA LYS A 5 -33.57 13.39 71.89
C LYS A 5 -33.61 13.02 70.39
N TYR A 6 -34.55 12.20 69.94
CA TYR A 6 -34.57 11.73 68.53
C TYR A 6 -35.33 12.65 67.56
N THR A 7 -36.18 13.56 68.05
CA THR A 7 -36.96 14.46 67.20
C THR A 7 -36.14 15.61 66.62
N HIS A 8 -35.09 16.08 67.31
CA HIS A 8 -34.24 17.14 66.77
C HIS A 8 -33.30 16.62 65.66
N ASP A 9 -32.76 15.40 65.82
CA ASP A 9 -31.86 14.81 64.82
C ASP A 9 -32.59 14.46 63.51
N LEU A 10 -33.85 14.01 63.60
CA LEU A 10 -34.68 13.73 62.41
C LEU A 10 -35.08 15.01 61.65
N VAL A 11 -35.35 16.11 62.35
CA VAL A 11 -35.64 17.40 61.72
C VAL A 11 -34.38 17.99 61.07
N LEU A 12 -33.21 17.83 61.70
CA LEU A 12 -31.94 18.27 61.13
C LEU A 12 -31.55 17.44 59.90
N LEU A 13 -31.77 16.12 59.92
CA LEU A 13 -31.58 15.25 58.75
C LEU A 13 -32.57 15.61 57.63
N GLY A 14 -33.84 15.87 57.96
CA GLY A 14 -34.85 16.30 56.99
C GLY A 14 -34.50 17.64 56.33
N LEU A 15 -34.00 18.60 57.10
CA LEU A 15 -33.54 19.90 56.58
C LEU A 15 -32.26 19.76 55.75
N LEU A 16 -31.28 18.95 56.17
CA LEU A 16 -30.09 18.67 55.37
C LEU A 16 -30.42 17.93 54.08
N TRP A 17 -31.40 17.04 54.09
CA TRP A 17 -31.88 16.34 52.89
C TRP A 17 -32.67 17.28 51.97
N ALA A 18 -33.50 18.17 52.52
CA ALA A 18 -34.22 19.19 51.75
C ALA A 18 -33.28 20.26 51.17
N VAL A 19 -32.20 20.63 51.89
CA VAL A 19 -31.15 21.52 51.37
C VAL A 19 -30.29 20.81 50.33
N ALA A 20 -29.97 19.52 50.52
CA ALA A 20 -29.28 18.73 49.51
C ALA A 20 -30.13 18.54 48.23
N MET A 21 -31.45 18.34 48.37
CA MET A 21 -32.40 18.28 47.26
C MET A 21 -32.67 19.65 46.63
N GLY A 22 -32.69 20.73 47.42
CA GLY A 22 -32.85 22.11 46.95
C GLY A 22 -31.61 22.69 46.27
N LEU A 23 -30.42 22.16 46.60
CA LEU A 23 -29.15 22.45 45.91
C LEU A 23 -28.88 21.51 44.73
N MET A 24 -29.64 20.41 44.59
CA MET A 24 -29.85 19.77 43.30
C MET A 24 -30.80 20.66 42.48
N VAL A 25 -30.30 21.84 42.07
CA VAL A 25 -30.84 22.52 40.89
C VAL A 25 -30.99 21.41 39.84
N PRO A 26 -32.21 21.18 39.28
CA PRO A 26 -32.38 20.20 38.22
C PRO A 26 -31.39 20.61 37.14
N GLY A 27 -30.24 19.95 37.11
CA GLY A 27 -29.12 20.37 36.30
C GLY A 27 -29.64 20.30 34.88
N ASP A 28 -29.85 21.47 34.27
CA ASP A 28 -30.70 21.67 33.11
C ASP A 28 -30.60 20.45 32.22
N ALA A 29 -31.59 19.56 32.35
CA ALA A 29 -31.74 18.44 31.45
C ALA A 29 -32.27 19.09 30.18
N GLU A 30 -31.39 19.82 29.49
CA GLU A 30 -31.62 20.39 28.19
C GLU A 30 -32.12 19.22 27.34
N ALA A 31 -33.43 19.22 27.11
CA ALA A 31 -34.10 18.23 26.30
C ALA A 31 -33.27 18.02 25.05
N ALA A 32 -33.04 16.76 24.67
CA ALA A 32 -32.19 16.44 23.54
C ALA A 32 -32.67 17.25 22.33
N PRO A 33 -31.85 18.16 21.76
CA PRO A 33 -32.30 19.11 20.74
C PRO A 33 -32.60 18.42 19.40
N PHE A 34 -32.68 17.10 19.35
CA PHE A 34 -32.85 16.28 18.15
C PHE A 34 -34.24 15.62 18.07
N GLY A 35 -35.18 15.98 18.95
CA GLY A 35 -36.43 15.21 19.15
C GLY A 35 -37.60 15.54 18.23
N THR A 36 -37.75 16.78 17.76
CA THR A 36 -38.91 17.19 16.96
C THR A 36 -38.51 18.13 15.83
N CYS A 37 -39.00 17.87 14.63
CA CYS A 37 -38.96 18.85 13.55
C CYS A 37 -39.61 20.14 14.01
N ARG A 38 -39.00 21.28 13.70
CA ARG A 38 -39.67 22.57 13.84
C ARG A 38 -40.48 22.83 12.58
N ASP A 39 -41.80 22.91 12.73
CA ASP A 39 -42.76 23.01 11.61
C ASP A 39 -42.45 24.19 10.67
N ASP A 40 -41.92 25.30 11.20
CA ASP A 40 -41.53 26.48 10.43
C ASP A 40 -40.37 26.25 9.44
N THR A 41 -39.68 25.11 9.56
CA THR A 41 -38.53 24.75 8.72
C THR A 41 -38.75 23.48 7.91
N ALA A 42 -39.92 22.86 8.02
CA ALA A 42 -40.22 21.64 7.29
C ALA A 42 -40.48 21.94 5.81
N PHE A 43 -39.89 21.14 4.91
CA PHE A 43 -40.21 21.17 3.48
C PHE A 43 -39.94 19.81 2.85
N ARG A 44 -40.60 19.55 1.72
CA ARG A 44 -40.45 18.32 0.94
C ARG A 44 -39.67 18.59 -0.33
N ILE A 45 -38.79 17.65 -0.69
CA ILE A 45 -38.08 17.61 -1.96
C ILE A 45 -38.62 16.41 -2.73
N ASP A 46 -39.19 16.67 -3.91
CA ASP A 46 -39.64 15.63 -4.83
C ASP A 46 -38.45 15.16 -5.69
N LEU A 47 -38.22 13.85 -5.73
CA LEU A 47 -37.11 13.18 -6.42
C LEU A 47 -37.63 12.07 -7.35
N ASP A 48 -38.94 11.96 -7.59
CA ASP A 48 -39.56 10.83 -8.30
C ASP A 48 -38.94 10.64 -9.71
N GLU A 49 -38.74 11.73 -10.45
CA GLU A 49 -38.15 11.69 -11.79
C GLU A 49 -36.69 11.23 -11.80
N LEU A 50 -35.92 11.60 -10.77
CA LEU A 50 -34.49 11.25 -10.68
C LEU A 50 -34.28 9.84 -10.12
N TYR A 51 -35.20 9.34 -9.30
CA TYR A 51 -35.10 8.04 -8.64
C TYR A 51 -35.33 6.86 -9.59
N GLN A 52 -36.16 7.06 -10.63
CA GLN A 52 -36.48 6.00 -11.59
C GLN A 52 -35.36 5.70 -12.59
N GLU A 53 -34.36 6.58 -12.72
CA GLU A 53 -33.20 6.32 -13.58
C GLU A 53 -32.25 5.32 -12.91
N ASP A 54 -32.16 4.12 -13.50
CA ASP A 54 -31.18 3.12 -13.08
C ASP A 54 -29.82 3.42 -13.74
N PHE A 55 -28.94 4.07 -12.98
CA PHE A 55 -27.55 4.32 -13.40
C PHE A 55 -26.65 3.09 -13.26
N GLY A 56 -27.21 1.89 -13.03
CA GLY A 56 -26.43 0.67 -12.76
C GLY A 56 -25.68 0.71 -11.43
N GLN A 57 -26.08 1.63 -10.54
CA GLN A 57 -25.52 1.82 -9.20
C GLN A 57 -26.02 0.73 -8.25
N SER A 58 -25.19 0.35 -7.29
CA SER A 58 -25.64 -0.42 -6.12
C SER A 58 -26.71 0.36 -5.34
N SER A 59 -27.50 -0.34 -4.51
CA SER A 59 -28.51 0.31 -3.66
C SER A 59 -27.90 1.41 -2.79
N ASP A 60 -26.69 1.18 -2.28
CA ASP A 60 -26.00 2.12 -1.40
C ASP A 60 -25.48 3.34 -2.15
N GLU A 61 -24.90 3.16 -3.35
CA GLU A 61 -24.51 4.26 -4.22
C GLU A 61 -25.71 5.12 -4.63
N ARG A 62 -26.86 4.48 -4.91
CA ARG A 62 -28.11 5.20 -5.21
C ARG A 62 -28.59 6.04 -4.02
N ILE A 63 -28.48 5.52 -2.80
CA ILE A 63 -28.82 6.27 -1.58
C ILE A 63 -27.85 7.45 -1.38
N GLU A 64 -26.55 7.24 -1.60
CA GLU A 64 -25.56 8.32 -1.52
C GLU A 64 -25.76 9.38 -2.60
N GLN A 65 -26.14 8.97 -3.81
CA GLN A 65 -26.49 9.87 -4.90
C GLN A 65 -27.67 10.78 -4.53
N ILE A 66 -28.72 10.19 -3.94
CA ILE A 66 -29.91 10.92 -3.52
C ILE A 66 -29.56 11.94 -2.43
N ARG A 67 -28.72 11.55 -1.46
CA ARG A 67 -28.20 12.48 -0.45
C ARG A 67 -27.46 13.65 -1.09
N ASP A 68 -26.67 13.38 -2.12
CA ASP A 68 -25.93 14.41 -2.86
C ASP A 68 -26.84 15.32 -3.70
N TRP A 69 -28.06 14.90 -4.04
CA TRP A 69 -29.07 15.76 -4.66
C TRP A 69 -29.88 16.58 -3.65
N ILE A 70 -30.26 15.96 -2.53
CA ILE A 70 -30.99 16.63 -1.44
C ILE A 70 -30.17 17.82 -0.91
N TRP A 71 -28.86 17.62 -0.79
CA TRP A 71 -27.95 18.56 -0.15
C TRP A 71 -27.88 19.94 -0.81
N PRO A 72 -27.58 20.10 -2.12
CA PRO A 72 -27.58 21.41 -2.78
C PRO A 72 -28.97 22.07 -2.77
N VAL A 73 -30.06 21.29 -2.79
CA VAL A 73 -31.43 21.84 -2.65
C VAL A 73 -31.63 22.48 -1.27
N LEU A 74 -31.19 21.81 -0.21
CA LEU A 74 -31.20 22.39 1.15
C LEU A 74 -30.36 23.66 1.20
N LEU A 75 -29.13 23.63 0.68
CA LEU A 75 -28.23 24.79 0.71
C LEU A 75 -28.81 25.98 -0.06
N GLY A 76 -29.32 25.77 -1.28
CA GLY A 76 -29.94 26.82 -2.08
C GLY A 76 -31.18 27.42 -1.40
N ARG A 77 -31.99 26.61 -0.71
CA ARG A 77 -33.12 27.10 0.09
C ARG A 77 -32.66 27.94 1.28
N LEU A 78 -31.60 27.54 1.97
CA LEU A 78 -31.05 28.30 3.09
C LEU A 78 -30.46 29.63 2.65
N GLU A 79 -29.72 29.66 1.54
CA GLU A 79 -29.21 30.92 0.97
C GLU A 79 -30.36 31.86 0.55
N ALA A 80 -31.45 31.32 0.02
CA ALA A 80 -32.61 32.11 -0.40
C ALA A 80 -33.45 32.64 0.78
N SER A 81 -33.45 31.96 1.92
CA SER A 81 -34.34 32.25 3.06
C SER A 81 -33.64 32.81 4.30
N SER A 82 -32.30 32.78 4.35
CA SER A 82 -31.50 33.14 5.51
C SER A 82 -30.29 33.99 5.07
N PRO A 83 -29.73 34.85 5.93
CA PRO A 83 -28.49 35.60 5.65
C PRO A 83 -27.22 34.71 5.58
N LEU A 84 -27.37 33.40 5.41
CA LEU A 84 -26.26 32.45 5.34
C LEU A 84 -25.73 32.41 3.91
N THR A 85 -24.89 33.37 3.55
CA THR A 85 -24.23 33.44 2.23
C THR A 85 -23.07 32.46 2.11
N GLY A 86 -22.74 32.06 0.88
CA GLY A 86 -21.56 31.26 0.55
C GLY A 86 -21.65 29.77 0.88
N LEU A 87 -22.82 29.27 1.26
CA LEU A 87 -23.05 27.86 1.54
C LEU A 87 -22.82 26.99 0.31
N LEU A 88 -23.40 27.36 -0.84
CA LEU A 88 -23.24 26.63 -2.10
C LEU A 88 -21.78 26.61 -2.56
N ILE A 89 -21.05 27.69 -2.31
CA ILE A 89 -19.63 27.79 -2.66
C ILE A 89 -18.79 26.85 -1.79
N SER A 90 -19.11 26.74 -0.50
CA SER A 90 -18.42 25.86 0.44
C SER A 90 -18.58 24.36 0.11
N ASP A 91 -19.52 24.04 -0.78
CA ASP A 91 -19.94 22.69 -1.18
C ASP A 91 -19.73 22.40 -2.68
N ALA A 92 -19.00 23.25 -3.41
CA ALA A 92 -18.77 23.09 -4.85
C ALA A 92 -18.08 21.76 -5.29
N THR A 93 -17.88 20.82 -4.36
CA THR A 93 -17.30 19.49 -4.55
C THR A 93 -18.31 18.35 -4.50
N ALA A 94 -19.60 18.59 -4.20
CA ALA A 94 -20.61 17.54 -4.24
C ALA A 94 -20.88 17.13 -5.72
N PRO A 95 -20.84 15.83 -6.06
CA PRO A 95 -21.09 15.39 -7.42
C PRO A 95 -22.59 15.49 -7.70
N LEU A 96 -22.95 16.00 -8.87
CA LEU A 96 -24.32 15.82 -9.35
C LEU A 96 -24.56 14.37 -9.77
N VAL A 97 -23.53 13.60 -10.11
CA VAL A 97 -23.62 12.19 -10.50
C VAL A 97 -22.42 11.42 -9.95
N ARG A 98 -22.69 10.33 -9.23
CA ARG A 98 -21.77 9.30 -8.77
C ARG A 98 -21.64 8.28 -9.88
N ASP A 99 -20.54 8.39 -10.60
CA ASP A 99 -20.12 7.41 -11.57
C ASP A 99 -18.80 6.83 -11.07
N ASP A 100 -18.65 5.50 -11.07
CA ASP A 100 -17.39 4.83 -10.75
C ASP A 100 -16.24 5.35 -11.63
N ALA A 101 -16.55 5.77 -12.87
CA ALA A 101 -15.60 6.36 -13.79
C ALA A 101 -15.12 7.73 -13.30
N LEU A 102 -15.92 8.46 -12.52
CA LEU A 102 -15.58 9.76 -11.94
C LEU A 102 -15.10 9.67 -10.48
N ALA A 103 -15.23 8.52 -9.85
CA ALA A 103 -14.89 8.33 -8.44
C ALA A 103 -13.38 8.57 -8.13
N HIS A 104 -12.51 8.59 -9.14
CA HIS A 104 -11.10 8.97 -8.97
C HIS A 104 -10.88 10.49 -8.89
N VAL A 105 -11.79 11.28 -9.44
CA VAL A 105 -11.69 12.76 -9.48
C VAL A 105 -12.16 13.37 -8.15
N LEU A 106 -12.95 12.64 -7.38
CA LEU A 106 -13.73 13.24 -6.31
C LEU A 106 -13.75 12.37 -5.03
N ASP A 107 -13.02 12.82 -4.00
CA ASP A 107 -13.06 12.24 -2.64
C ASP A 107 -14.30 12.78 -1.91
N HIS A 108 -15.42 12.07 -2.07
CA HIS A 108 -16.73 12.56 -1.63
C HIS A 108 -17.04 12.23 -0.17
N ALA A 109 -17.82 13.12 0.46
CA ALA A 109 -18.52 12.75 1.67
C ALA A 109 -19.47 11.58 1.36
N ILE A 110 -19.33 10.50 2.12
CA ILE A 110 -20.22 9.34 2.08
C ILE A 110 -20.77 9.14 3.49
N GLY A 111 -21.96 8.57 3.57
CA GLY A 111 -22.66 8.28 4.81
C GLY A 111 -23.89 9.16 4.99
N SER A 112 -24.47 9.09 6.19
CA SER A 112 -25.74 9.74 6.49
C SER A 112 -25.63 11.25 6.74
N THR A 113 -24.45 11.86 6.59
CA THR A 113 -24.27 13.31 6.84
C THR A 113 -23.60 14.08 5.71
N ARG A 114 -23.96 15.37 5.61
CA ARG A 114 -23.30 16.37 4.76
C ARG A 114 -23.10 17.66 5.56
N ALA A 115 -22.09 18.46 5.20
CA ALA A 115 -21.80 19.71 5.91
C ALA A 115 -21.21 20.82 5.04
N ALA A 116 -21.74 22.02 5.24
CA ALA A 116 -21.34 23.26 4.57
C ALA A 116 -21.03 24.32 5.63
N ILE A 117 -20.25 25.33 5.23
CA ILE A 117 -19.84 26.42 6.11
C ILE A 117 -20.26 27.72 5.44
N ALA A 118 -21.13 28.49 6.10
CA ALA A 118 -21.49 29.83 5.65
C ALA A 118 -20.35 30.83 5.88
N GLU A 119 -20.42 31.99 5.23
CA GLU A 119 -19.42 33.06 5.36
C GLU A 119 -19.25 33.57 6.80
N ASP A 120 -20.32 33.56 7.59
CA ASP A 120 -20.30 33.94 9.02
C ASP A 120 -19.65 32.86 9.92
N GLY A 121 -19.24 31.73 9.34
CA GLY A 121 -18.69 30.58 10.07
C GLY A 121 -19.75 29.70 10.73
N THR A 122 -21.04 29.88 10.45
CA THR A 122 -22.08 28.91 10.82
C THR A 122 -21.86 27.61 10.02
N VAL A 123 -21.85 26.47 10.71
CA VAL A 123 -21.81 25.16 10.05
C VAL A 123 -23.24 24.64 9.88
N VAL A 124 -23.63 24.31 8.65
CA VAL A 124 -24.90 23.64 8.37
C VAL A 124 -24.62 22.16 8.19
N ILE A 125 -25.36 21.31 8.87
CA ILE A 125 -25.23 19.85 8.80
C ILE A 125 -26.56 19.24 8.40
N MET A 126 -26.54 18.35 7.43
CA MET A 126 -27.64 17.45 7.13
C MET A 126 -27.35 16.07 7.75
N VAL A 127 -28.32 15.47 8.42
CA VAL A 127 -28.25 14.13 9.05
C VAL A 127 -29.46 13.29 8.66
N GLY A 128 -29.30 11.97 8.56
CA GLY A 128 -30.40 11.05 8.26
C GLY A 128 -31.44 10.96 9.39
N GLY A 129 -32.65 10.54 9.03
CA GLY A 129 -33.83 10.29 9.86
C GLY A 129 -33.72 9.18 10.91
N ASP A 130 -32.53 8.98 11.47
CA ASP A 130 -32.26 7.93 12.46
C ASP A 130 -32.86 8.27 13.83
N ALA A 131 -32.74 7.35 14.79
CA ALA A 131 -33.06 7.65 16.20
C ALA A 131 -32.29 8.89 16.70
N PRO A 132 -32.87 9.71 17.61
CA PRO A 132 -32.26 10.96 18.08
C PRO A 132 -30.82 10.83 18.58
N GLU A 133 -30.48 9.72 19.23
CA GLU A 133 -29.14 9.42 19.72
C GLU A 133 -28.14 9.20 18.57
N VAL A 134 -28.58 8.55 17.50
CA VAL A 134 -27.78 8.30 16.28
C VAL A 134 -27.59 9.60 15.50
N MET A 135 -28.65 10.39 15.33
CA MET A 135 -28.58 11.73 14.74
C MET A 135 -27.59 12.62 15.48
N GLN A 136 -27.67 12.65 16.81
CA GLN A 136 -26.77 13.42 17.64
C GLN A 136 -25.31 12.95 17.47
N ALA A 137 -25.07 11.63 17.46
CA ALA A 137 -23.73 11.08 17.27
C ALA A 137 -23.15 11.45 15.90
N ASN A 138 -23.94 11.29 14.83
CA ASN A 138 -23.56 11.62 13.46
C ASN A 138 -23.31 13.14 13.28
N ALA A 139 -24.13 13.98 13.92
CA ALA A 139 -23.94 15.43 13.93
C ALA A 139 -22.64 15.82 14.64
N LEU A 140 -22.39 15.31 15.86
CA LEU A 140 -21.16 15.60 16.62
C LEU A 140 -19.90 15.13 15.89
N GLU A 141 -19.95 13.97 15.25
CA GLU A 141 -18.85 13.47 14.42
C GLU A 141 -18.55 14.44 13.25
N THR A 142 -19.60 14.91 12.59
CA THR A 142 -19.48 15.88 11.50
C THR A 142 -18.96 17.23 12.01
N ILE A 143 -19.40 17.70 13.18
CA ILE A 143 -18.90 18.93 13.82
C ILE A 143 -17.41 18.82 14.12
N ASP A 144 -16.96 17.71 14.70
CA ASP A 144 -15.55 17.49 15.03
C ASP A 144 -14.68 17.45 13.75
N ARG A 145 -15.21 16.90 12.64
CA ARG A 145 -14.57 16.95 11.31
C ARG A 145 -14.45 18.39 10.80
N GLU A 146 -15.50 19.21 10.91
CA GLU A 146 -15.43 20.62 10.50
C GLU A 146 -14.54 21.46 11.42
N ALA A 147 -14.48 21.12 12.71
CA ALA A 147 -13.59 21.77 13.67
C ALA A 147 -12.11 21.57 13.34
N LEU A 148 -11.74 20.42 12.76
CA LEU A 148 -10.42 20.18 12.17
C LEU A 148 -10.17 21.18 11.02
N HIS A 149 -11.07 21.23 10.04
CA HIS A 149 -10.89 22.08 8.85
C HIS A 149 -10.77 23.56 9.21
N ARG A 150 -11.52 24.01 10.22
CA ARG A 150 -11.51 25.40 10.70
C ARG A 150 -10.40 25.71 11.69
N ALA A 151 -9.74 24.70 12.25
CA ALA A 151 -8.90 24.85 13.43
C ALA A 151 -9.61 25.62 14.58
N ALA A 152 -10.92 25.43 14.73
CA ALA A 152 -11.72 25.96 15.83
C ALA A 152 -13.07 25.22 15.91
N THR A 153 -13.61 25.03 17.12
CA THR A 153 -14.99 24.57 17.29
C THR A 153 -15.94 25.61 16.68
N PRO A 154 -16.95 25.20 15.88
CA PRO A 154 -17.93 26.13 15.36
C PRO A 154 -18.69 26.87 16.47
N GLU A 155 -18.83 28.19 16.32
CA GLU A 155 -19.61 29.02 17.24
C GLU A 155 -21.10 28.69 17.15
N ARG A 156 -21.57 28.38 15.94
CA ARG A 156 -22.97 28.02 15.63
C ARG A 156 -23.04 26.87 14.64
N VAL A 157 -23.95 25.93 14.91
CA VAL A 157 -24.26 24.81 14.03
C VAL A 157 -25.77 24.70 13.84
N LEU A 158 -26.22 24.57 12.59
CA LEU A 158 -27.61 24.27 12.24
C LEU A 158 -27.70 22.82 11.78
N VAL A 159 -28.56 22.02 12.39
CA VAL A 159 -28.73 20.61 12.05
C VAL A 159 -30.10 20.38 11.42
N TYR A 160 -30.10 19.85 10.20
CA TYR A 160 -31.27 19.45 9.43
C TYR A 160 -31.35 17.93 9.36
N ARG A 161 -32.53 17.38 9.63
CA ARG A 161 -32.85 15.97 9.42
C ARG A 161 -33.45 15.80 8.03
N TYR A 162 -33.07 14.73 7.32
CA TYR A 162 -33.79 14.26 6.15
C TYR A 162 -34.36 12.87 6.39
N ASP A 163 -35.63 12.67 6.02
CA ASP A 163 -36.31 11.38 5.99
C ASP A 163 -36.60 11.07 4.51
N PHE A 164 -35.94 10.06 3.95
CA PHE A 164 -36.10 9.70 2.54
C PHE A 164 -37.04 8.50 2.40
N ASP A 165 -38.14 8.69 1.66
CA ASP A 165 -39.08 7.63 1.31
C ASP A 165 -38.71 7.06 -0.06
N HIS A 166 -38.11 5.87 -0.05
CA HIS A 166 -37.70 5.16 -1.27
C HIS A 166 -38.86 4.75 -2.17
N GLN A 167 -40.07 4.59 -1.61
CA GLN A 167 -41.23 4.12 -2.38
C GLN A 167 -41.92 5.25 -3.13
N LEU A 168 -41.92 6.45 -2.51
CA LEU A 168 -42.61 7.63 -3.01
C LEU A 168 -41.65 8.67 -3.60
N GLY A 169 -40.36 8.35 -3.67
CA GLY A 169 -39.34 9.19 -4.30
C GLY A 169 -39.29 10.61 -3.76
N TYR A 170 -39.54 10.83 -2.46
CA TYR A 170 -39.40 12.17 -1.86
C TYR A 170 -38.56 12.15 -0.58
N ALA A 171 -37.96 13.29 -0.27
CA ALA A 171 -37.26 13.53 0.98
C ALA A 171 -37.96 14.63 1.78
N ASP A 172 -38.37 14.31 3.01
CA ASP A 172 -38.84 15.31 3.98
C ASP A 172 -37.64 15.88 4.74
N MET A 173 -37.53 17.20 4.75
CA MET A 173 -36.45 17.95 5.38
C MET A 173 -36.99 18.80 6.51
N CYS A 174 -36.29 18.87 7.64
CA CYS A 174 -36.63 19.83 8.70
C CYS A 174 -35.41 20.20 9.55
N ARG A 175 -35.40 21.39 10.16
CA ARG A 175 -34.38 21.74 11.16
C ARG A 175 -34.74 21.07 12.48
N VAL A 176 -33.83 20.28 13.00
CA VAL A 176 -33.99 19.63 14.31
C VAL A 176 -33.29 20.41 15.41
N ALA A 177 -32.08 20.94 15.16
CA ALA A 177 -31.29 21.59 16.20
C ALA A 177 -30.59 22.88 15.72
N THR A 178 -30.41 23.80 16.67
CA THR A 178 -29.41 24.87 16.61
C THR A 178 -28.49 24.71 17.81
N LEU A 179 -27.20 24.52 17.55
CA LEU A 179 -26.20 24.21 18.58
C LEU A 179 -25.19 25.35 18.64
N ASP A 180 -24.75 25.69 19.84
CA ASP A 180 -23.65 26.63 20.06
C ASP A 180 -22.38 25.91 20.54
N ALA A 181 -21.25 26.63 20.56
CA ALA A 181 -19.98 26.08 21.02
C ALA A 181 -20.03 25.54 22.46
N ARG A 182 -20.84 26.13 23.36
CA ARG A 182 -20.93 25.67 24.75
C ARG A 182 -21.60 24.30 24.83
N TRP A 183 -22.66 24.09 24.06
CA TRP A 183 -23.34 22.81 23.95
C TRP A 183 -22.40 21.76 23.33
N ILE A 184 -21.69 22.12 22.26
CA ILE A 184 -20.77 21.22 21.53
C ILE A 184 -19.59 20.77 22.42
N GLU A 185 -19.01 21.69 23.19
CA GLU A 185 -17.91 21.42 24.12
C GLU A 185 -18.37 20.97 25.52
N SER A 186 -19.66 20.69 25.70
CA SER A 186 -20.16 20.26 26.99
C SER A 186 -19.76 18.82 27.33
N ARG A 187 -19.52 18.58 28.63
CA ARG A 187 -19.22 17.24 29.15
C ARG A 187 -20.38 16.26 28.96
N ALA A 188 -21.62 16.77 28.94
CA ALA A 188 -22.83 15.98 28.68
C ALA A 188 -22.82 15.36 27.26
N ARG A 189 -22.14 16.03 26.30
CA ARG A 189 -21.94 15.53 24.93
C ARG A 189 -20.60 14.80 24.75
N GLY A 190 -20.04 14.32 25.86
CA GLY A 190 -18.81 13.53 25.89
C GLY A 190 -17.52 14.32 25.70
N PHE A 191 -17.56 15.64 25.47
CA PHE A 191 -16.36 16.46 25.26
C PHE A 191 -15.52 16.55 26.53
N ARG A 192 -14.20 16.50 26.37
CA ARG A 192 -13.22 16.58 27.45
C ARG A 192 -12.01 17.38 27.02
N ARG A 193 -11.49 18.16 27.95
CA ARG A 193 -10.19 18.82 27.88
C ARG A 193 -9.38 18.43 29.11
N ALA A 194 -8.14 18.05 28.93
CA ALA A 194 -7.25 17.68 30.02
C ALA A 194 -5.83 18.18 29.75
N ARG A 195 -5.10 18.46 30.83
CA ARG A 195 -3.66 18.58 30.82
C ARG A 195 -3.10 17.37 31.55
N ILE A 196 -2.24 16.61 30.89
CA ILE A 196 -1.72 15.33 31.32
C ILE A 196 -0.24 15.48 31.65
N ARG A 197 0.11 15.11 32.87
CA ARG A 197 1.47 15.10 33.44
C ARG A 197 1.82 13.77 34.08
N SER A 198 0.86 12.86 34.15
CA SER A 198 1.01 11.56 34.80
C SER A 198 0.12 10.51 34.14
N VAL A 199 0.48 9.24 34.29
CA VAL A 199 -0.32 8.09 33.84
C VAL A 199 -1.74 8.13 34.44
N ARG A 200 -1.89 8.56 35.70
CA ARG A 200 -3.20 8.68 36.35
C ARG A 200 -4.10 9.70 35.64
N GLU A 201 -3.55 10.83 35.21
CA GLU A 201 -4.30 11.84 34.45
C GLU A 201 -4.63 11.37 33.04
N LEU A 202 -3.71 10.66 32.38
CA LEU A 202 -3.96 10.02 31.09
C LEU A 202 -5.11 9.01 31.18
N ASN A 203 -5.04 8.08 32.14
CA ASN A 203 -6.11 7.11 32.37
C ASN A 203 -7.44 7.82 32.68
N LYS A 204 -7.42 8.88 33.49
CA LYS A 204 -8.63 9.69 33.75
C LYS A 204 -9.22 10.28 32.46
N PHE A 205 -8.39 10.76 31.54
CA PHE A 205 -8.81 11.27 30.24
C PHE A 205 -9.40 10.16 29.36
N LEU A 206 -8.70 9.03 29.22
CA LEU A 206 -9.08 7.91 28.34
C LEU A 206 -10.33 7.14 28.78
N ARG A 207 -10.71 7.19 30.07
CA ARG A 207 -11.87 6.44 30.61
C ARG A 207 -13.14 6.61 29.78
N GLY A 208 -13.72 5.50 29.32
CA GLY A 208 -14.97 5.50 28.56
C GLY A 208 -14.81 5.78 27.06
N GLY A 209 -13.66 5.43 26.48
CA GLY A 209 -13.46 5.43 25.03
C GLY A 209 -13.47 6.84 24.45
N VAL A 210 -12.55 7.69 24.92
CA VAL A 210 -12.43 9.05 24.38
C VAL A 210 -11.70 9.00 23.05
N ASP A 211 -12.37 9.50 22.03
CA ASP A 211 -11.80 9.76 20.72
C ASP A 211 -10.95 11.04 20.76
N LEU A 212 -9.66 10.94 20.42
CA LEU A 212 -8.74 12.08 20.46
C LEU A 212 -9.05 13.08 19.32
N LEU A 213 -9.24 14.35 19.67
CA LEU A 213 -9.53 15.44 18.73
C LEU A 213 -8.36 16.42 18.58
N SER A 214 -7.60 16.64 19.65
CA SER A 214 -6.38 17.46 19.58
C SER A 214 -5.36 17.06 20.65
N ALA A 215 -4.09 17.34 20.37
CA ALA A 215 -2.99 17.18 21.30
C ALA A 215 -1.93 18.26 21.11
N GLN A 216 -1.36 18.79 22.18
CA GLN A 216 -0.28 19.77 22.14
C GLN A 216 0.72 19.51 23.26
N CYS A 217 1.99 19.41 22.92
CA CYS A 217 3.05 19.40 23.92
C CYS A 217 3.40 20.81 24.36
N SER A 218 3.40 21.01 25.68
CA SER A 218 3.77 22.28 26.31
C SER A 218 4.79 22.02 27.41
N ALA A 219 5.45 23.08 27.89
CA ALA A 219 6.31 22.99 29.08
C ALA A 219 5.57 22.53 30.36
N ARG A 220 4.22 22.53 30.34
CA ARG A 220 3.37 22.13 31.46
C ARG A 220 2.81 20.71 31.34
N GLY A 221 3.23 19.94 30.33
CA GLY A 221 2.71 18.60 30.01
C GLY A 221 1.96 18.56 28.68
N LEU A 222 1.24 17.45 28.44
CA LEU A 222 0.46 17.21 27.24
C LEU A 222 -0.97 17.76 27.41
N GLU A 223 -1.36 18.73 26.59
CA GLU A 223 -2.73 19.24 26.54
C GLU A 223 -3.53 18.49 25.48
N VAL A 224 -4.64 17.88 25.87
CA VAL A 224 -5.48 17.09 24.97
C VAL A 224 -6.94 17.54 25.01
N THR A 225 -7.60 17.40 23.87
CA THR A 225 -9.06 17.41 23.78
C THR A 225 -9.55 16.13 23.11
N GLY A 226 -10.73 15.68 23.51
CA GLY A 226 -11.35 14.49 22.93
C GLY A 226 -12.83 14.40 23.25
N ARG A 227 -13.52 13.46 22.61
CA ARG A 227 -14.94 13.21 22.82
C ARG A 227 -15.22 11.74 23.08
N SER A 228 -15.90 11.42 24.18
CA SER A 228 -16.43 10.08 24.40
C SER A 228 -17.61 9.85 23.46
N ARG A 229 -17.52 8.80 22.64
CA ARG A 229 -18.56 8.41 21.69
C ARG A 229 -19.27 7.16 22.20
N SER A 230 -20.56 7.03 21.94
CA SER A 230 -21.32 5.81 22.26
C SER A 230 -20.74 4.59 21.56
N ARG A 231 -20.34 4.73 20.28
CA ARG A 231 -19.68 3.70 19.48
C ARG A 231 -18.32 3.24 20.04
N ALA A 232 -17.55 4.16 20.63
CA ALA A 232 -16.17 3.91 21.09
C ALA A 232 -16.04 3.10 22.39
N ARG A 233 -17.12 2.54 22.92
CA ARG A 233 -17.11 1.88 24.24
C ARG A 233 -16.59 0.44 24.25
N LYS A 234 -16.46 -0.19 23.09
CA LYS A 234 -16.19 -1.64 23.03
C LYS A 234 -14.71 -1.99 23.21
N THR A 235 -13.78 -1.17 22.69
CA THR A 235 -12.33 -1.39 22.83
C THR A 235 -11.59 -0.04 22.98
N PRO A 236 -11.55 0.56 24.18
CA PRO A 236 -10.91 1.85 24.37
C PRO A 236 -9.37 1.74 24.37
N VAL A 237 -8.69 2.75 23.83
CA VAL A 237 -7.24 2.89 23.99
C VAL A 237 -6.85 3.09 25.46
N THR A 238 -5.73 2.51 25.87
CA THR A 238 -5.22 2.54 27.25
C THR A 238 -3.88 3.27 27.33
N ALA A 239 -3.42 3.60 28.55
CA ALA A 239 -2.08 4.16 28.71
C ALA A 239 -0.98 3.19 28.25
N GLU A 240 -1.18 1.88 28.43
CA GLU A 240 -0.27 0.85 27.94
C GLU A 240 -0.14 0.87 26.42
N HIS A 241 -1.25 1.01 25.68
CA HIS A 241 -1.20 1.13 24.22
C HIS A 241 -0.32 2.30 23.77
N ILE A 242 -0.47 3.45 24.44
CA ILE A 242 0.27 4.68 24.12
C ILE A 242 1.72 4.55 24.56
N ALA A 243 1.98 3.89 25.69
CA ALA A 243 3.32 3.61 26.16
C ALA A 243 4.07 2.64 25.23
N ALA A 244 3.41 1.61 24.68
CA ALA A 244 4.00 0.73 23.68
C ALA A 244 4.48 1.50 22.42
N LEU A 245 3.79 2.58 22.06
CA LEU A 245 4.20 3.47 20.96
C LEU A 245 5.35 4.42 21.35
N ALA A 246 5.37 4.88 22.61
CA ALA A 246 6.28 5.92 23.10
C ALA A 246 7.61 5.38 23.63
N GLN A 247 7.55 4.27 24.36
CA GLN A 247 8.70 3.62 24.95
C GLN A 247 9.56 3.07 23.85
N ARG A 248 10.83 3.42 23.89
CA ARG A 248 11.85 2.79 23.06
C ARG A 248 12.23 1.49 23.76
N VAL A 249 12.33 0.36 23.05
CA VAL A 249 12.89 -0.87 23.64
C VAL A 249 14.35 -0.61 23.99
N GLU A 250 14.67 -0.16 25.18
CA GLU A 250 16.04 0.25 25.55
C GLU A 250 17.07 -0.90 25.48
N GLU A 251 16.69 -2.09 25.03
CA GLU A 251 17.59 -3.18 24.76
C GLU A 251 18.64 -2.79 23.71
N PHE A 252 19.89 -2.93 24.10
CA PHE A 252 21.04 -2.85 23.23
C PHE A 252 21.05 -4.10 22.33
N LYS A 253 21.19 -3.91 21.01
CA LYS A 253 21.54 -5.00 20.08
C LYS A 253 22.98 -4.81 19.63
N SER A 254 23.77 -5.87 19.72
CA SER A 254 25.12 -5.90 19.17
C SER A 254 25.10 -5.81 17.65
N LEU A 255 26.19 -5.34 17.07
CA LEU A 255 26.31 -5.27 15.61
C LEU A 255 26.24 -6.65 14.95
N ALA A 256 26.75 -7.67 15.64
CA ALA A 256 26.64 -9.06 15.22
C ALA A 256 25.18 -9.52 15.13
N GLU A 257 24.34 -9.15 16.11
CA GLU A 257 22.89 -9.43 16.07
C GLU A 257 22.15 -8.64 14.98
N LEU A 258 22.68 -7.48 14.58
CA LEU A 258 22.18 -6.70 13.46
C LEU A 258 22.72 -7.18 12.10
N GLY A 259 23.65 -8.16 12.08
CA GLY A 259 24.31 -8.61 10.87
C GLY A 259 25.18 -7.55 10.20
N VAL A 260 25.62 -6.53 10.96
CA VAL A 260 26.44 -5.42 10.45
C VAL A 260 27.85 -5.55 11.02
N SER A 261 28.88 -5.41 10.18
CA SER A 261 30.26 -5.24 10.64
C SER A 261 30.64 -3.75 10.64
N LEU A 262 31.42 -3.31 11.64
CA LEU A 262 32.04 -1.98 11.62
C LEU A 262 32.93 -1.80 10.39
N ASP A 263 33.59 -2.87 9.93
CA ASP A 263 34.52 -2.81 8.80
C ASP A 263 33.78 -2.55 7.47
N ASP A 264 32.55 -3.03 7.35
CA ASP A 264 31.71 -2.88 6.15
C ASP A 264 31.06 -1.49 6.04
N MET A 265 31.19 -0.64 7.07
CA MET A 265 30.63 0.71 7.06
C MET A 265 31.46 1.68 6.22
N ALA A 266 30.78 2.60 5.54
CA ALA A 266 31.39 3.72 4.84
C ALA A 266 32.24 4.58 5.81
N ASP A 267 33.39 5.07 5.34
CA ASP A 267 34.35 5.84 6.16
C ASP A 267 33.73 7.09 6.82
N GLY A 268 32.72 7.70 6.19
CA GLY A 268 31.98 8.81 6.77
C GLY A 268 31.28 8.45 8.09
N VAL A 269 30.65 7.27 8.17
CA VAL A 269 29.99 6.79 9.39
C VAL A 269 31.03 6.48 10.47
N LYS A 270 32.15 5.85 10.09
CA LYS A 270 33.27 5.58 11.01
C LYS A 270 33.84 6.88 11.62
N SER A 271 34.01 7.92 10.81
CA SER A 271 34.48 9.24 11.26
C SER A 271 33.49 9.90 12.23
N GLU A 272 32.20 9.86 11.92
CA GLU A 272 31.15 10.40 12.79
C GLU A 272 31.09 9.66 14.14
N LEU A 273 31.19 8.33 14.13
CA LEU A 273 31.27 7.54 15.36
C LEU A 273 32.49 7.87 16.21
N ALA A 274 33.65 8.06 15.59
CA ALA A 274 34.87 8.46 16.31
C ALA A 274 34.67 9.83 16.98
N GLN A 275 33.98 10.76 16.32
CA GLN A 275 33.64 12.05 16.89
C GLN A 275 32.66 11.93 18.08
N TRP A 276 31.60 11.12 17.94
CA TRP A 276 30.66 10.85 19.03
C TRP A 276 31.33 10.15 20.22
N LYS A 277 32.23 9.21 19.95
CA LYS A 277 33.06 8.54 20.97
C LYS A 277 33.89 9.56 21.74
N TYR A 278 34.58 10.44 21.03
CA TYR A 278 35.35 11.52 21.65
C TYR A 278 34.46 12.40 22.55
N TYR A 279 33.28 12.82 22.08
CA TYR A 279 32.37 13.64 22.89
C TYR A 279 31.84 12.90 24.12
N PHE A 280 31.52 11.61 23.99
CA PHE A 280 31.04 10.78 25.10
C PHE A 280 32.12 10.59 26.16
N GLU A 281 33.36 10.28 25.76
CA GLU A 281 34.50 10.12 26.66
C GLU A 281 34.85 11.43 27.37
N ASN A 282 34.61 12.58 26.72
CA ASN A 282 34.87 13.91 27.29
C ASN A 282 33.60 14.59 27.85
N ARG A 283 32.50 13.86 28.07
CA ARG A 283 31.19 14.42 28.45
C ARG A 283 31.22 15.28 29.72
N GLU A 284 32.09 14.95 30.68
CA GLU A 284 32.26 15.72 31.92
C GLU A 284 32.92 17.08 31.69
N ARG A 285 33.69 17.23 30.61
CA ARG A 285 34.37 18.48 30.23
C ARG A 285 33.51 19.39 29.36
N ILE A 286 32.47 18.85 28.74
CA ILE A 286 31.55 19.63 27.89
C ILE A 286 30.55 20.33 28.82
N PRO A 287 30.51 21.69 28.85
CA PRO A 287 29.56 22.40 29.70
C PRO A 287 28.13 22.00 29.40
N SER A 288 27.32 21.74 30.43
CA SER A 288 25.95 21.22 30.30
C SER A 288 25.01 22.12 29.47
N HIS A 289 25.31 23.41 29.35
CA HIS A 289 24.58 24.36 28.50
C HIS A 289 24.92 24.24 27.00
N ARG A 290 26.02 23.58 26.64
CA ARG A 290 26.39 23.29 25.24
C ARG A 290 25.81 21.97 24.73
N MET A 291 25.35 21.10 25.62
CA MET A 291 24.64 19.87 25.24
C MET A 291 23.15 20.14 25.14
N THR A 292 22.55 19.77 24.02
CA THR A 292 21.09 19.76 23.91
C THR A 292 20.50 18.70 24.86
N PRO A 293 19.25 18.83 25.33
CA PRO A 293 18.59 17.79 26.12
C PRO A 293 18.65 16.40 25.47
N SER A 294 18.59 16.32 24.14
CA SER A 294 18.72 15.07 23.39
C SER A 294 20.11 14.44 23.51
N VAL A 295 21.19 15.23 23.41
CA VAL A 295 22.57 14.75 23.58
C VAL A 295 22.81 14.27 25.01
N ARG A 296 22.26 14.97 26.02
CA ARG A 296 22.38 14.53 27.42
C ARG A 296 21.68 13.19 27.65
N ARG A 297 20.48 13.00 27.10
CA ARG A 297 19.78 11.71 27.16
C ARG A 297 20.54 10.61 26.44
N MET A 298 21.04 10.87 25.24
CA MET A 298 21.91 9.94 24.52
C MET A 298 23.08 9.47 25.39
N PHE A 299 23.82 10.42 25.99
CA PHE A 299 24.95 10.07 26.84
C PHE A 299 24.54 9.33 28.11
N ALA A 300 23.38 9.64 28.69
CA ALA A 300 22.85 8.87 29.81
C ALA A 300 22.52 7.43 29.39
N THR A 301 21.83 7.23 28.25
CA THR A 301 21.47 5.91 27.71
C THR A 301 22.72 5.08 27.39
N VAL A 302 23.67 5.65 26.63
CA VAL A 302 24.90 4.93 26.26
C VAL A 302 25.75 4.61 27.49
N ALA A 303 25.75 5.47 28.53
CA ALA A 303 26.42 5.18 29.79
C ALA A 303 25.74 4.06 30.58
N ALA A 304 24.41 4.02 30.58
CA ALA A 304 23.65 2.92 31.18
C ALA A 304 23.97 1.59 30.47
N TRP A 305 23.89 1.55 29.13
CA TRP A 305 24.27 0.38 28.34
C TRP A 305 25.71 -0.05 28.55
N GLN A 306 26.64 0.90 28.64
CA GLN A 306 28.04 0.59 28.93
C GLN A 306 28.22 -0.03 30.32
N SER A 307 27.42 0.39 31.31
CA SER A 307 27.46 -0.19 32.65
C SER A 307 26.85 -1.60 32.71
N GLU A 308 25.81 -1.86 31.91
CA GLU A 308 25.15 -3.16 31.78
C GLU A 308 25.97 -4.14 30.93
N HIS A 309 26.72 -3.63 29.95
CA HIS A 309 27.50 -4.41 28.98
C HIS A 309 28.95 -3.92 28.90
N PRO A 310 29.75 -4.05 29.98
CA PRO A 310 31.10 -3.47 30.07
C PRO A 310 32.11 -4.09 29.08
N THR A 311 31.80 -5.26 28.52
CA THR A 311 32.63 -5.95 27.52
C THR A 311 32.44 -5.43 26.10
N ILE A 312 31.37 -4.67 25.84
CA ILE A 312 31.05 -4.19 24.51
C ILE A 312 31.79 -2.87 24.25
N PRO A 313 32.55 -2.76 23.16
CA PRO A 313 33.27 -1.53 22.84
C PRO A 313 32.31 -0.34 22.75
N LEU A 314 32.70 0.79 23.35
CA LEU A 314 31.89 2.03 23.31
C LEU A 314 31.52 2.46 21.87
N GLY A 315 32.39 2.18 20.90
CA GLY A 315 32.10 2.42 19.48
C GLY A 315 30.89 1.64 18.98
N GLU A 316 30.72 0.39 19.41
CA GLU A 316 29.56 -0.44 19.07
C GLU A 316 28.30 0.01 19.83
N LEU A 317 28.43 0.44 21.08
CA LEU A 317 27.29 1.01 21.83
C LEU A 317 26.79 2.30 21.17
N LEU A 318 27.70 3.18 20.79
CA LEU A 318 27.39 4.42 20.08
C LEU A 318 26.86 4.15 18.69
N LEU A 319 27.40 3.15 17.99
CA LEU A 319 26.90 2.78 16.67
C LEU A 319 25.53 2.12 16.76
N SER A 320 25.31 1.22 17.71
CA SER A 320 23.99 0.65 17.98
C SER A 320 23.01 1.78 18.27
N TRP A 321 23.38 2.76 19.12
CA TRP A 321 22.56 3.96 19.34
C TRP A 321 22.37 4.79 18.05
N PHE A 322 23.41 4.96 17.24
CA PHE A 322 23.39 5.79 16.04
C PHE A 322 22.54 5.15 14.94
N VAL A 323 22.80 3.88 14.60
CA VAL A 323 21.97 3.02 13.76
C VAL A 323 20.55 3.06 14.31
N ARG A 324 20.34 3.00 15.61
CA ARG A 324 19.00 3.10 16.18
C ARG A 324 18.36 4.48 15.95
N VAL A 325 19.07 5.59 16.14
CA VAL A 325 18.52 6.93 15.93
C VAL A 325 18.37 7.30 14.46
N HIS A 326 19.11 6.68 13.55
CA HIS A 326 19.12 7.00 12.12
C HIS A 326 18.41 5.96 11.26
N THR A 327 18.46 4.68 11.63
CA THR A 327 17.79 3.55 10.95
C THR A 327 16.55 3.07 11.70
N SER A 328 16.55 2.98 13.04
CA SER A 328 15.36 2.55 13.82
C SER A 328 14.36 3.66 14.12
N VAL A 329 14.39 4.75 13.35
CA VAL A 329 13.16 5.55 13.16
C VAL A 329 12.34 5.00 12.01
N GLU A 330 12.32 3.68 11.87
CA GLU A 330 11.12 3.02 11.40
C GLU A 330 10.04 3.36 12.44
N ASP A 331 9.09 4.18 12.01
CA ASP A 331 7.94 4.51 12.82
C ASP A 331 7.29 3.21 13.31
N PRO A 332 6.70 3.20 14.52
CA PRO A 332 5.96 2.03 15.00
C PRO A 332 5.02 1.55 13.90
N GLY A 333 5.28 0.32 13.45
CA GLY A 333 4.77 -0.21 12.20
C GLY A 333 4.55 -1.71 12.27
N PHE A 334 3.97 -2.27 11.22
CA PHE A 334 3.54 -3.65 11.16
C PHE A 334 3.52 -4.13 9.71
N SER A 335 3.96 -5.35 9.49
CA SER A 335 3.82 -6.02 8.21
C SER A 335 3.61 -7.53 8.42
N LEU A 336 2.95 -8.21 7.47
CA LEU A 336 3.11 -9.64 7.20
C LEU A 336 3.91 -9.73 5.92
N ASP A 337 5.22 -9.89 6.07
CA ASP A 337 6.13 -9.96 4.93
C ASP A 337 6.12 -11.39 4.38
N PRO A 338 6.04 -11.56 3.04
CA PRO A 338 6.16 -12.87 2.43
C PRO A 338 7.58 -13.41 2.63
N GLU A 339 7.66 -14.66 3.06
CA GLU A 339 8.93 -15.33 3.33
C GLU A 339 8.94 -16.71 2.66
N LEU A 340 10.12 -17.22 2.35
CA LEU A 340 10.29 -18.53 1.71
C LEU A 340 11.60 -19.17 2.13
N ARG A 341 11.54 -20.42 2.61
CA ARG A 341 12.74 -21.19 2.92
C ARG A 341 13.27 -21.88 1.67
N ALA A 342 14.48 -21.51 1.24
CA ALA A 342 15.12 -22.06 0.05
C ALA A 342 15.27 -23.59 0.14
N SER A 343 15.60 -24.10 1.32
CA SER A 343 15.75 -25.54 1.60
C SER A 343 14.44 -26.31 1.48
N GLU A 344 13.33 -25.75 1.96
CA GLU A 344 11.99 -26.34 1.84
C GLU A 344 11.49 -26.32 0.40
N ALA A 345 11.75 -25.23 -0.33
CA ALA A 345 11.48 -25.15 -1.75
C ALA A 345 12.28 -26.20 -2.55
N ALA A 346 13.57 -26.36 -2.25
CA ALA A 346 14.38 -27.41 -2.86
C ALA A 346 13.85 -28.82 -2.55
N ALA A 347 13.40 -29.07 -1.32
CA ALA A 347 12.79 -30.34 -0.92
C ALA A 347 11.47 -30.62 -1.66
N ASN A 348 10.62 -29.60 -1.83
CA ASN A 348 9.37 -29.73 -2.60
C ASN A 348 9.62 -29.98 -4.09
N VAL A 349 10.64 -29.33 -4.68
CA VAL A 349 11.08 -29.65 -6.04
C VAL A 349 11.61 -31.08 -6.14
N ALA A 350 12.34 -31.57 -5.12
CA ALA A 350 12.81 -32.95 -5.08
C ALA A 350 11.66 -33.97 -4.98
N ALA A 351 10.63 -33.68 -4.18
CA ALA A 351 9.42 -34.49 -4.08
C ALA A 351 8.68 -34.54 -5.43
N LEU A 352 8.58 -33.41 -6.11
CA LEU A 352 7.98 -33.33 -7.44
C LEU A 352 8.77 -34.16 -8.47
N LEU A 353 10.10 -34.04 -8.51
CA LEU A 353 10.97 -34.84 -9.37
C LEU A 353 10.75 -36.34 -9.20
N LYS A 354 10.54 -36.81 -7.96
CA LYS A 354 10.24 -38.22 -7.67
C LYS A 354 8.85 -38.64 -8.14
N ALA A 355 7.87 -37.74 -8.06
CA ALA A 355 6.49 -37.99 -8.43
C ALA A 355 6.25 -37.95 -9.95
N LEU A 356 7.12 -37.33 -10.75
CA LEU A 356 6.95 -37.18 -12.20
C LEU A 356 6.74 -38.50 -12.96
N ASP A 357 7.31 -39.60 -12.46
CA ASP A 357 7.19 -40.92 -13.09
C ASP A 357 5.94 -41.71 -12.66
N HIS A 358 5.17 -41.16 -11.72
CA HIS A 358 4.06 -41.83 -11.06
C HIS A 358 2.84 -40.90 -11.01
N PRO A 359 1.95 -40.93 -12.02
CA PRO A 359 0.79 -40.03 -12.13
C PRO A 359 -0.07 -39.96 -10.87
N GLU A 360 -0.23 -41.08 -10.16
CA GLU A 360 -0.94 -41.17 -8.88
C GLU A 360 -0.23 -40.43 -7.74
N GLN A 361 1.11 -40.50 -7.68
CA GLN A 361 1.90 -39.75 -6.69
C GLN A 361 1.91 -38.26 -7.02
N LEU A 362 1.93 -37.92 -8.32
CA LEU A 362 1.87 -36.54 -8.78
C LEU A 362 0.52 -35.90 -8.45
N ALA A 363 -0.58 -36.61 -8.71
CA ALA A 363 -1.91 -36.18 -8.31
C ALA A 363 -2.00 -36.00 -6.78
N ALA A 364 -1.56 -36.99 -6.00
CA ALA A 364 -1.54 -36.91 -4.54
C ALA A 364 -0.69 -35.74 -4.02
N LEU A 365 0.44 -35.45 -4.66
CA LEU A 365 1.29 -34.32 -4.34
C LEU A 365 0.56 -33.00 -4.59
N PHE A 366 -0.06 -32.82 -5.76
CA PHE A 366 -0.81 -31.61 -6.09
C PHE A 366 -2.06 -31.42 -5.22
N TYR A 367 -2.77 -32.50 -4.85
CA TYR A 367 -3.88 -32.42 -3.89
C TYR A 367 -3.39 -32.00 -2.49
N ARG A 368 -2.25 -32.53 -2.04
CA ARG A 368 -1.62 -32.11 -0.78
C ARG A 368 -1.18 -30.65 -0.80
N TRP A 369 -0.81 -30.13 -1.98
CA TRP A 369 -0.49 -28.72 -2.18
C TRP A 369 -1.73 -27.84 -2.41
N GLU A 370 -2.93 -28.40 -2.26
CA GLU A 370 -4.21 -27.72 -2.46
C GLU A 370 -4.34 -27.09 -3.86
N ALA A 371 -3.70 -27.70 -4.87
CA ALA A 371 -3.90 -27.31 -6.25
C ALA A 371 -5.36 -27.57 -6.64
N LYS A 372 -5.95 -26.69 -7.46
CA LYS A 372 -7.32 -26.87 -7.97
C LYS A 372 -7.45 -28.25 -8.61
N PRO A 373 -8.53 -29.00 -8.35
CA PRO A 373 -8.72 -30.33 -8.92
C PRO A 373 -8.57 -30.37 -10.44
N GLU A 374 -9.06 -29.34 -11.15
CA GLU A 374 -8.98 -29.22 -12.61
C GLU A 374 -7.53 -28.98 -13.06
N THR A 375 -6.79 -28.10 -12.37
CA THR A 375 -5.38 -27.83 -12.67
C THR A 375 -4.52 -29.06 -12.40
N ALA A 376 -4.71 -29.71 -11.24
CA ALA A 376 -4.01 -30.94 -10.89
C ALA A 376 -4.29 -32.05 -11.92
N SER A 377 -5.56 -32.27 -12.28
CA SER A 377 -5.95 -33.28 -13.27
C SER A 377 -5.40 -32.99 -14.66
N THR A 378 -5.42 -31.72 -15.09
CA THR A 378 -4.89 -31.29 -16.39
C THR A 378 -3.38 -31.48 -16.46
N LEU A 379 -2.64 -31.08 -15.41
CA LEU A 379 -1.19 -31.27 -15.34
C LEU A 379 -0.82 -32.75 -15.33
N VAL A 380 -1.53 -33.58 -14.56
CA VAL A 380 -1.29 -35.02 -14.49
C VAL A 380 -1.59 -35.69 -15.84
N ALA A 381 -2.69 -35.33 -16.50
CA ALA A 381 -3.02 -35.86 -17.82
C ALA A 381 -1.98 -35.46 -18.87
N LEU A 382 -1.61 -34.17 -18.90
CA LEU A 382 -0.61 -33.63 -19.82
C LEU A 382 0.76 -34.33 -19.63
N LEU A 383 1.24 -34.45 -18.39
CA LEU A 383 2.52 -35.08 -18.09
C LEU A 383 2.50 -36.60 -18.29
N ARG A 384 1.33 -37.24 -18.19
CA ARG A 384 1.13 -38.66 -18.52
C ARG A 384 1.24 -38.90 -20.02
N GLU A 385 0.64 -38.04 -20.82
CA GLU A 385 0.49 -38.21 -22.27
C GLU A 385 1.71 -37.71 -23.08
N ARG A 386 2.50 -36.79 -22.51
CA ARG A 386 3.65 -36.17 -23.17
C ARG A 386 4.97 -36.47 -22.47
N GLU A 387 5.71 -37.45 -23.00
CA GLU A 387 7.05 -37.82 -22.49
C GLU A 387 8.07 -36.68 -22.66
N ASP A 388 8.00 -35.96 -23.78
CA ASP A 388 8.84 -34.79 -24.07
C ASP A 388 8.64 -33.68 -23.02
N ALA A 389 7.39 -33.37 -22.68
CA ALA A 389 7.05 -32.40 -21.64
C ALA A 389 7.56 -32.84 -20.26
N ARG A 390 7.47 -34.15 -19.95
CA ARG A 390 7.95 -34.72 -18.69
C ARG A 390 9.48 -34.64 -18.58
N GLU A 391 10.23 -34.98 -19.63
CA GLU A 391 11.69 -34.89 -19.61
C GLU A 391 12.17 -33.43 -19.55
N PHE A 392 11.51 -32.54 -20.30
CA PHE A 392 11.77 -31.10 -20.20
C PHE A 392 11.59 -30.59 -18.77
N LEU A 393 10.44 -30.91 -18.14
CA LEU A 393 10.17 -30.50 -16.77
C LEU A 393 11.18 -31.11 -15.79
N ARG A 394 11.55 -32.38 -15.97
CA ARG A 394 12.55 -33.06 -15.14
C ARG A 394 13.92 -32.38 -15.21
N GLN A 395 14.40 -32.01 -16.38
CA GLN A 395 15.67 -31.31 -16.54
C GLN A 395 15.65 -29.95 -15.83
N ASN A 396 14.62 -29.14 -16.07
CA ASN A 396 14.49 -27.81 -15.48
C ASN A 396 14.29 -27.88 -13.96
N LEU A 397 13.55 -28.86 -13.44
CA LEU A 397 13.39 -29.04 -11.98
C LEU A 397 14.69 -29.50 -11.30
N ARG A 398 15.55 -30.29 -11.97
CA ARG A 398 16.88 -30.63 -11.44
C ARG A 398 17.76 -29.38 -11.30
N GLU A 399 17.76 -28.52 -12.32
CA GLU A 399 18.47 -27.24 -12.28
C GLU A 399 17.91 -26.33 -11.18
N LEU A 400 16.57 -26.15 -11.15
CA LEU A 400 15.90 -25.34 -10.14
C LEU A 400 16.23 -25.82 -8.71
N ARG A 401 16.17 -27.14 -8.46
CA ARG A 401 16.55 -27.70 -7.16
C ARG A 401 18.00 -27.37 -6.82
N GLY A 402 18.93 -27.54 -7.76
CA GLY A 402 20.34 -27.24 -7.56
C GLY A 402 20.56 -25.79 -7.16
N ARG A 403 19.91 -24.85 -7.86
CA ARG A 403 19.95 -23.42 -7.55
C ARG A 403 19.32 -23.11 -6.20
N LEU A 404 18.12 -23.61 -5.91
CA LEU A 404 17.45 -23.39 -4.61
C LEU A 404 18.27 -23.92 -3.44
N SER A 405 18.97 -25.05 -3.61
CA SER A 405 19.79 -25.64 -2.55
C SER A 405 21.01 -24.79 -2.16
N THR A 406 21.42 -23.86 -3.01
CA THR A 406 22.56 -22.95 -2.77
C THR A 406 22.15 -21.48 -2.68
N SER A 407 20.85 -21.18 -2.79
CA SER A 407 20.33 -19.81 -2.77
C SER A 407 20.06 -19.37 -1.32
N SER A 408 20.17 -18.06 -1.07
CA SER A 408 19.53 -17.48 0.10
C SER A 408 18.00 -17.54 -0.03
N ASP A 409 17.28 -17.34 1.07
CA ASP A 409 15.80 -17.31 1.07
C ASP A 409 15.26 -16.21 0.13
N GLY A 410 15.90 -15.03 0.13
CA GLY A 410 15.57 -13.93 -0.81
C GLY A 410 15.85 -14.29 -2.28
N ASP A 411 17.02 -14.88 -2.58
CA ASP A 411 17.35 -15.31 -3.94
C ASP A 411 16.40 -16.41 -4.45
N ALA A 412 16.01 -17.32 -3.55
CA ALA A 412 15.07 -18.39 -3.85
C ALA A 412 13.67 -17.84 -4.18
N MET A 413 13.21 -16.82 -3.44
CA MET A 413 11.96 -16.11 -3.75
C MET A 413 12.04 -15.46 -5.14
N GLY A 414 13.11 -14.71 -5.42
CA GLY A 414 13.33 -14.08 -6.72
C GLY A 414 13.37 -15.08 -7.87
N LEU A 415 14.03 -16.22 -7.67
CA LEU A 415 14.12 -17.31 -8.65
C LEU A 415 12.76 -17.93 -8.97
N LEU A 416 11.98 -18.28 -7.95
CA LEU A 416 10.66 -18.88 -8.13
C LEU A 416 9.67 -17.90 -8.76
N HIS A 417 9.78 -16.62 -8.41
CA HIS A 417 8.99 -15.57 -9.03
C HIS A 417 9.29 -15.41 -10.52
N TYR A 418 10.58 -15.40 -10.88
CA TYR A 418 11.02 -15.39 -12.28
C TYR A 418 10.46 -16.59 -13.05
N ILE A 419 10.59 -17.80 -12.50
CA ILE A 419 10.10 -19.03 -13.14
C ILE A 419 8.58 -18.98 -13.33
N SER A 420 7.83 -18.53 -12.33
CA SER A 420 6.37 -18.44 -12.40
C SER A 420 5.85 -17.51 -13.51
N ARG A 421 6.72 -16.68 -14.11
CA ARG A 421 6.40 -15.74 -15.19
C ARG A 421 6.89 -16.18 -16.56
N LEU A 422 7.55 -17.33 -16.69
CA LEU A 422 7.98 -17.81 -17.98
C LEU A 422 6.75 -18.05 -18.88
N THR A 423 6.50 -17.09 -19.76
CA THR A 423 5.51 -17.18 -20.84
C THR A 423 6.26 -17.56 -22.12
N GLY A 424 5.85 -18.61 -22.79
CA GLY A 424 6.57 -19.12 -23.96
C GLY A 424 5.88 -20.35 -24.55
N ASP A 425 6.68 -21.20 -25.20
CA ASP A 425 6.24 -22.53 -25.65
C ASP A 425 5.57 -23.38 -24.54
N ASP A 426 4.99 -24.51 -24.93
CA ASP A 426 4.32 -25.43 -24.01
C ASP A 426 5.18 -25.79 -22.78
N GLY A 427 6.52 -25.86 -22.97
CA GLY A 427 7.49 -26.14 -21.92
C GLY A 427 7.62 -25.01 -20.90
N GLY A 428 7.78 -23.77 -21.34
CA GLY A 428 7.84 -22.60 -20.47
C GLY A 428 6.58 -22.43 -19.61
N THR A 429 5.41 -22.65 -20.21
CA THR A 429 4.12 -22.58 -19.51
C THR A 429 4.01 -23.65 -18.41
N LEU A 430 4.40 -24.89 -18.69
CA LEU A 430 4.43 -25.97 -17.71
C LEU A 430 5.35 -25.66 -16.53
N LEU A 431 6.57 -25.19 -16.82
CA LEU A 431 7.53 -24.83 -15.78
C LEU A 431 7.04 -23.64 -14.95
N SER A 432 6.37 -22.66 -15.57
CA SER A 432 5.74 -21.53 -14.88
C SER A 432 4.64 -22.00 -13.91
N ILE A 433 3.73 -22.88 -14.35
CA ILE A 433 2.66 -23.41 -13.48
C ILE A 433 3.27 -24.17 -12.29
N VAL A 434 4.24 -25.04 -12.55
CA VAL A 434 4.90 -25.84 -11.52
C VAL A 434 5.70 -24.98 -10.54
N GLY A 435 6.51 -24.04 -11.03
CA GLY A 435 7.25 -23.11 -10.19
C GLY A 435 6.31 -22.22 -9.36
N GLY A 436 5.17 -21.83 -9.95
CA GLY A 436 4.07 -21.18 -9.26
C GLY A 436 3.53 -22.00 -8.10
N LEU A 437 3.24 -23.30 -8.31
CA LEU A 437 2.77 -24.22 -7.26
C LEU A 437 3.81 -24.45 -6.15
N VAL A 438 5.09 -24.63 -6.51
CA VAL A 438 6.18 -24.77 -5.52
C VAL A 438 6.24 -23.52 -4.66
N ARG A 439 6.32 -22.33 -5.28
CA ARG A 439 6.33 -21.04 -4.57
C ARG A 439 5.15 -20.93 -3.63
N VAL A 440 3.96 -21.16 -4.15
CA VAL A 440 2.70 -21.14 -3.41
C VAL A 440 2.75 -22.04 -2.18
N HIS A 441 3.30 -23.24 -2.28
CA HIS A 441 3.29 -24.19 -1.17
C HIS A 441 4.40 -23.93 -0.14
N THR A 442 5.52 -23.33 -0.56
CA THR A 442 6.69 -23.08 0.30
C THR A 442 6.70 -21.67 0.88
N GLN A 443 5.85 -20.79 0.36
CA GLN A 443 5.73 -19.42 0.81
C GLN A 443 4.81 -19.36 2.02
N TYR A 444 5.28 -18.62 3.02
CA TYR A 444 4.52 -18.23 4.19
C TYR A 444 4.64 -16.71 4.34
N GLN A 445 4.06 -16.17 5.40
CA GLN A 445 4.22 -14.77 5.74
C GLN A 445 4.43 -14.65 7.25
N CYS A 446 5.35 -13.77 7.63
CA CYS A 446 5.72 -13.55 9.02
C CYS A 446 5.43 -12.13 9.44
N ALA A 447 4.98 -11.96 10.67
CA ALA A 447 4.87 -10.62 11.24
C ALA A 447 6.24 -9.97 11.38
N ARG A 448 6.36 -8.79 10.79
CA ARG A 448 7.39 -7.81 11.09
C ARG A 448 6.76 -6.69 11.90
N TYR A 449 7.29 -6.46 13.09
CA TYR A 449 6.91 -5.33 13.92
C TYR A 449 7.98 -4.27 13.80
N ASP A 450 7.64 -3.12 13.25
CA ASP A 450 8.58 -2.02 13.19
C ASP A 450 8.56 -1.30 14.55
N GLY A 451 9.72 -1.14 15.16
CA GLY A 451 9.86 -0.62 16.51
C GLY A 451 9.44 -1.62 17.61
N PRO A 452 9.20 -1.13 18.83
CA PRO A 452 9.03 -1.95 20.04
C PRO A 452 7.59 -2.49 20.19
N LEU A 453 6.99 -2.99 19.12
CA LEU A 453 5.58 -3.40 19.13
C LEU A 453 5.38 -4.91 19.24
N GLN A 454 6.39 -5.71 18.93
CA GLN A 454 6.31 -7.16 19.05
C GLN A 454 5.92 -7.56 20.48
N GLY A 455 4.97 -8.49 20.58
CA GLY A 455 4.48 -8.99 21.86
C GLY A 455 3.62 -8.03 22.68
N THR A 456 3.32 -6.83 22.17
CA THR A 456 2.47 -5.84 22.85
C THR A 456 1.02 -5.88 22.37
N GLU A 457 0.07 -5.43 23.20
CA GLU A 457 -1.35 -5.36 22.78
C GLU A 457 -1.54 -4.41 21.57
N THR A 458 -0.76 -3.33 21.49
CA THR A 458 -0.71 -2.45 20.32
C THR A 458 -0.28 -3.22 19.07
N GLY A 459 0.81 -4.00 19.16
CA GLY A 459 1.26 -4.86 18.07
C GLY A 459 0.23 -5.90 17.66
N MET A 460 -0.41 -6.57 18.62
CA MET A 460 -1.47 -7.56 18.35
C MET A 460 -2.68 -6.93 17.67
N THR A 461 -3.05 -5.70 18.05
CA THR A 461 -4.14 -4.96 17.41
C THR A 461 -3.80 -4.59 15.96
N LEU A 462 -2.57 -4.11 15.71
CA LEU A 462 -2.10 -3.81 14.35
C LEU A 462 -2.10 -5.07 13.49
N PHE A 463 -1.60 -6.19 14.03
CA PHE A 463 -1.65 -7.48 13.36
C PHE A 463 -3.09 -7.89 13.05
N TYR A 464 -3.97 -7.90 14.07
CA TYR A 464 -5.36 -8.36 13.92
C TYR A 464 -6.11 -7.55 12.85
N THR A 465 -6.02 -6.23 12.92
CA THR A 465 -6.77 -5.35 12.02
C THR A 465 -6.25 -5.40 10.59
N ASP A 466 -4.96 -5.61 10.40
CA ASP A 466 -4.42 -5.88 9.07
C ASP A 466 -4.85 -7.25 8.53
N LEU A 467 -4.66 -8.31 9.32
CA LEU A 467 -5.06 -9.68 8.94
C LEU A 467 -6.54 -9.70 8.56
N LEU A 468 -7.39 -9.16 9.42
CA LEU A 468 -8.84 -9.19 9.23
C LEU A 468 -9.29 -8.46 7.96
N MET A 469 -8.68 -7.30 7.67
CA MET A 469 -8.94 -6.55 6.45
C MET A 469 -8.71 -7.43 5.22
N LYS A 470 -7.64 -8.23 5.24
CA LYS A 470 -7.28 -9.12 4.13
C LYS A 470 -8.21 -10.31 4.03
N LEU A 471 -8.52 -10.92 5.16
CA LEU A 471 -9.50 -12.00 5.24
C LEU A 471 -10.84 -11.56 4.67
N TRP A 472 -11.29 -10.35 4.98
CA TRP A 472 -12.53 -9.79 4.44
C TRP A 472 -12.42 -9.41 2.96
N SER A 473 -11.32 -8.79 2.53
CA SER A 473 -11.14 -8.43 1.11
C SER A 473 -11.19 -9.66 0.20
N SER A 474 -10.54 -10.75 0.61
CA SER A 474 -10.41 -11.99 -0.17
C SER A 474 -11.53 -13.01 0.09
N ASP A 475 -12.46 -12.68 1.00
CA ASP A 475 -13.43 -13.60 1.59
C ASP A 475 -12.83 -14.96 1.98
N HIS A 476 -11.69 -14.92 2.66
CA HIS A 476 -10.98 -16.12 3.07
C HIS A 476 -11.80 -16.89 4.09
N PHE A 477 -12.24 -18.11 3.75
CA PHE A 477 -13.13 -18.93 4.57
C PHE A 477 -14.48 -18.27 4.94
N ASP A 478 -15.14 -17.58 3.99
CA ASP A 478 -16.40 -16.85 4.26
C ASP A 478 -16.25 -15.83 5.41
N ALA A 479 -15.06 -15.27 5.59
CA ALA A 479 -14.78 -14.35 6.70
C ALA A 479 -15.38 -12.97 6.47
N ALA A 480 -15.68 -12.60 5.22
CA ALA A 480 -16.21 -11.28 4.90
C ALA A 480 -17.60 -11.09 5.51
N PRO A 481 -17.90 -9.92 6.11
CA PRO A 481 -19.21 -9.61 6.64
C PRO A 481 -20.18 -9.16 5.53
N ASP A 482 -20.16 -9.84 4.39
CA ASP A 482 -20.96 -9.51 3.22
C ASP A 482 -22.46 -9.48 3.58
N GLY A 483 -23.10 -8.34 3.34
CA GLY A 483 -24.49 -8.08 3.73
C GLY A 483 -24.76 -7.92 5.23
N LEU A 484 -23.79 -8.14 6.11
CA LEU A 484 -23.91 -7.89 7.57
C LEU A 484 -23.58 -6.44 7.92
N ILE A 485 -22.60 -5.86 7.25
CA ILE A 485 -22.37 -4.42 7.25
C ILE A 485 -23.07 -3.86 6.01
N PRO A 486 -24.05 -2.95 6.14
CA PRO A 486 -24.78 -2.41 4.99
C PRO A 486 -23.83 -1.82 3.95
N GLY A 487 -23.91 -2.35 2.72
CA GLY A 487 -23.10 -2.00 1.57
C GLY A 487 -21.76 -2.71 1.45
N PHE A 488 -21.35 -3.48 2.46
CA PHE A 488 -20.05 -4.17 2.41
C PHE A 488 -20.10 -5.31 1.40
N GLU A 489 -19.15 -5.29 0.48
CA GLU A 489 -18.86 -6.36 -0.45
C GLU A 489 -17.35 -6.63 -0.45
N SER A 490 -16.98 -7.91 -0.33
CA SER A 490 -15.61 -8.38 -0.54
C SER A 490 -15.14 -8.15 -1.98
N GLU A 491 -13.83 -8.08 -2.21
CA GLU A 491 -13.25 -7.93 -3.56
C GLU A 491 -13.72 -9.05 -4.49
N VAL A 492 -13.90 -10.26 -3.94
CA VAL A 492 -14.33 -11.44 -4.70
C VAL A 492 -15.81 -11.43 -5.05
N ALA A 493 -16.63 -10.68 -4.32
CA ALA A 493 -18.05 -10.50 -4.59
C ALA A 493 -18.30 -9.40 -5.63
N HIS A 494 -17.32 -8.52 -5.87
CA HIS A 494 -17.45 -7.44 -6.83
C HIS A 494 -17.60 -7.94 -8.27
N THR A 495 -18.70 -7.56 -8.90
CA THR A 495 -18.84 -7.63 -10.36
C THR A 495 -18.30 -6.36 -10.98
N LEU A 496 -17.14 -6.45 -11.65
CA LEU A 496 -16.59 -5.33 -12.40
C LEU A 496 -17.34 -5.14 -13.72
N SER A 497 -17.70 -3.89 -14.03
CA SER A 497 -18.19 -3.53 -15.36
C SER A 497 -17.16 -3.90 -16.43
N GLY A 498 -17.63 -4.42 -17.57
CA GLY A 498 -16.78 -4.75 -18.72
C GLY A 498 -15.88 -3.59 -19.17
N ALA A 499 -16.28 -2.35 -18.90
CA ALA A 499 -15.49 -1.14 -19.17
C ALA A 499 -14.14 -1.12 -18.44
N TYR A 500 -14.07 -1.71 -17.24
CA TYR A 500 -12.83 -1.78 -16.45
C TYR A 500 -11.95 -2.96 -16.83
N CYS A 501 -12.42 -3.93 -17.61
CA CYS A 501 -11.69 -5.16 -17.83
C CYS A 501 -10.35 -4.97 -18.55
N THR A 502 -10.25 -4.00 -19.45
CA THR A 502 -8.98 -3.66 -20.08
C THR A 502 -8.00 -3.06 -19.07
N ALA A 503 -8.46 -2.17 -18.19
CA ALA A 503 -7.63 -1.58 -17.15
C ALA A 503 -7.20 -2.65 -16.12
N GLU A 504 -8.14 -3.47 -15.67
CA GLU A 504 -7.89 -4.57 -14.74
C GLU A 504 -6.92 -5.62 -15.30
N SER A 505 -6.99 -5.90 -16.61
CA SER A 505 -6.05 -6.84 -17.25
C SER A 505 -4.61 -6.33 -17.29
N LYS A 506 -4.43 -5.01 -17.26
CA LYS A 506 -3.14 -4.32 -17.25
C LYS A 506 -2.68 -3.95 -15.84
N ALA A 507 -3.60 -3.92 -14.89
CA ALA A 507 -3.28 -3.61 -13.51
C ALA A 507 -2.28 -4.62 -12.95
N PRO A 508 -1.39 -4.20 -12.05
CA PRO A 508 -0.41 -5.09 -11.49
C PRO A 508 -1.08 -6.27 -10.77
N ARG A 509 -0.55 -7.48 -11.00
CA ARG A 509 -1.17 -8.71 -10.49
C ARG A 509 -0.95 -8.92 -8.99
N ALA A 510 0.08 -8.31 -8.42
CA ALA A 510 0.41 -8.42 -7.01
C ALA A 510 0.08 -7.09 -6.32
N THR A 511 -1.13 -6.98 -5.80
CA THR A 511 -1.57 -5.84 -4.99
C THR A 511 -1.47 -6.17 -3.52
N ARG A 512 -0.99 -5.21 -2.73
CA ARG A 512 -1.06 -5.29 -1.27
C ARG A 512 -2.04 -4.24 -0.75
N TYR A 513 -2.57 -4.51 0.44
CA TYR A 513 -3.38 -3.58 1.20
C TYR A 513 -2.56 -3.10 2.40
N TRP A 514 -2.72 -1.83 2.73
CA TRP A 514 -2.00 -1.16 3.80
C TRP A 514 -2.97 -0.32 4.62
N LEU A 515 -2.75 -0.29 5.93
CA LEU A 515 -3.37 0.70 6.81
C LEU A 515 -2.46 1.93 6.88
N ASP A 516 -3.03 3.13 6.81
CA ASP A 516 -2.27 4.38 6.81
C ASP A 516 -3.09 5.50 7.42
N LEU A 517 -2.41 6.62 7.68
CA LEU A 517 -3.05 7.87 8.00
C LEU A 517 -3.65 8.52 6.74
N ARG A 518 -4.84 9.09 6.93
CA ARG A 518 -5.49 10.02 6.01
C ARG A 518 -4.85 11.38 6.18
N ASN A 519 -4.02 11.74 5.22
CA ASN A 519 -3.33 13.01 5.14
C ASN A 519 -4.30 14.22 5.22
N ASP A 520 -5.52 14.12 4.72
CA ASP A 520 -6.54 15.18 4.81
C ASP A 520 -7.24 15.28 6.18
N ARG A 521 -7.03 14.31 7.08
CA ARG A 521 -7.78 14.15 8.34
C ARG A 521 -7.01 14.49 9.61
N TYR A 522 -5.83 15.08 9.48
CA TYR A 522 -5.13 15.69 10.59
C TYR A 522 -4.37 16.94 10.15
N THR A 523 -4.08 17.82 11.10
CA THR A 523 -3.32 19.04 10.83
C THR A 523 -2.29 19.25 11.93
N ARG A 524 -1.06 19.62 11.54
CA ARG A 524 -0.01 20.07 12.45
C ARG A 524 0.03 21.59 12.46
N GLU A 525 -0.15 22.18 13.63
CA GLU A 525 -0.05 23.61 13.87
C GLU A 525 1.35 23.99 14.40
N ALA A 526 1.65 25.29 14.41
CA ALA A 526 2.83 25.81 15.07
C ALA A 526 2.83 25.43 16.57
N GLY A 527 4.02 25.16 17.13
CA GLY A 527 4.16 24.87 18.57
C GLY A 527 3.71 23.47 18.98
N SER A 528 3.88 22.47 18.11
CA SER A 528 3.56 21.04 18.35
C SER A 528 2.07 20.74 18.62
N ALA A 529 1.16 21.66 18.31
CA ALA A 529 -0.27 21.36 18.35
C ALA A 529 -0.67 20.51 17.13
N MET A 530 -1.54 19.54 17.36
CA MET A 530 -2.15 18.71 16.34
C MET A 530 -3.64 18.61 16.55
N ARG A 531 -4.37 18.46 15.46
CA ARG A 531 -5.80 18.20 15.44
C ARG A 531 -6.10 17.02 14.55
N PHE A 532 -7.12 16.28 14.92
CA PHE A 532 -7.56 15.07 14.25
C PHE A 532 -9.05 15.16 13.93
N ALA A 533 -9.42 14.68 12.75
CA ALA A 533 -10.80 14.34 12.46
C ALA A 533 -11.19 13.07 13.25
N PRO A 534 -12.50 12.77 13.35
CA PRO A 534 -13.00 11.53 13.94
C PRO A 534 -12.27 10.28 13.46
N VAL A 535 -12.16 10.13 12.14
CA VAL A 535 -11.45 9.02 11.50
C VAL A 535 -10.20 9.58 10.81
N VAL A 536 -9.04 9.05 11.20
CA VAL A 536 -7.75 9.36 10.58
C VAL A 536 -7.15 8.15 9.88
N THR A 537 -7.65 6.94 10.13
CA THR A 537 -7.17 5.74 9.43
C THR A 537 -7.82 5.61 8.06
N ARG A 538 -7.05 5.09 7.11
CA ARG A 538 -7.52 4.59 5.81
C ARG A 538 -6.84 3.26 5.49
N ILE A 539 -7.45 2.52 4.60
CA ILE A 539 -6.76 1.54 3.76
C ILE A 539 -6.24 2.26 2.52
N PHE A 540 -5.10 1.84 2.01
CA PHE A 540 -4.75 2.07 0.62
C PHE A 540 -4.20 0.79 0.00
N SER A 541 -4.19 0.76 -1.32
CA SER A 541 -3.62 -0.34 -2.09
C SER A 541 -2.70 0.22 -3.16
N LYS A 542 -1.76 -0.63 -3.55
CA LYS A 542 -0.81 -0.43 -4.63
C LYS A 542 -0.44 -1.79 -5.18
N GLY A 543 -0.37 -1.85 -6.49
CA GLY A 543 0.07 -3.03 -7.22
C GLY A 543 1.55 -2.92 -7.56
N SER A 544 2.26 -4.02 -7.64
CA SER A 544 3.54 -4.05 -8.36
C SER A 544 3.49 -5.20 -9.35
N GLU A 545 4.02 -4.98 -10.55
CA GLU A 545 4.03 -6.04 -11.54
C GLU A 545 4.80 -7.22 -10.99
N PHE A 546 5.92 -6.99 -10.29
CA PHE A 546 6.83 -8.01 -9.74
C PHE A 546 6.76 -8.16 -8.21
N GLY A 547 5.83 -7.50 -7.54
CA GLY A 547 5.83 -7.39 -6.08
C GLY A 547 6.74 -6.25 -5.61
N ALA A 548 6.45 -5.68 -4.44
CA ALA A 548 7.02 -4.41 -3.97
C ALA A 548 8.56 -4.37 -3.93
N GLU A 549 9.22 -5.52 -3.80
CA GLU A 549 10.68 -5.64 -3.77
C GLU A 549 11.35 -5.60 -5.16
N TYR A 550 10.59 -5.84 -6.23
CA TYR A 550 11.13 -6.10 -7.57
C TYR A 550 10.57 -5.20 -8.67
N GLY A 551 9.64 -4.30 -8.36
CA GLY A 551 9.04 -3.40 -9.34
C GLY A 551 8.44 -2.16 -8.72
N GLU A 552 8.30 -1.10 -9.51
CA GLU A 552 7.62 0.13 -9.09
C GLU A 552 6.18 -0.19 -8.65
N GLU A 553 5.78 0.43 -7.54
CA GLU A 553 4.42 0.31 -7.06
C GLU A 553 3.51 1.28 -7.83
N GLU A 554 2.53 0.74 -8.53
CA GLU A 554 1.52 1.46 -9.30
C GLU A 554 0.16 1.44 -8.58
N GLU A 555 -0.82 2.15 -9.14
CA GLU A 555 -2.20 2.12 -8.67
C GLU A 555 -2.80 0.71 -8.80
N ALA A 556 -3.62 0.32 -7.82
CA ALA A 556 -4.27 -0.99 -7.80
C ALA A 556 -5.32 -1.12 -8.91
N GLY A 557 -5.76 -2.36 -9.17
CA GLY A 557 -6.88 -2.62 -10.08
C GLY A 557 -8.16 -1.91 -9.67
N ALA A 558 -9.10 -1.77 -10.61
CA ALA A 558 -10.39 -1.15 -10.38
C ALA A 558 -11.19 -1.87 -9.28
N GLY A 559 -11.14 -3.21 -9.24
CA GLY A 559 -11.85 -4.01 -8.22
C GLY A 559 -11.36 -3.74 -6.81
N GLN A 560 -10.05 -3.66 -6.65
CA GLN A 560 -9.37 -3.37 -5.39
C GLN A 560 -9.58 -1.91 -4.96
N THR A 561 -9.49 -1.00 -5.92
CA THR A 561 -9.75 0.42 -5.70
C THR A 561 -11.18 0.66 -5.22
N ARG A 562 -12.17 -0.05 -5.78
CA ARG A 562 -13.56 -0.01 -5.32
C ARG A 562 -13.69 -0.45 -3.87
N PHE A 563 -13.09 -1.60 -3.51
CA PHE A 563 -13.07 -2.10 -2.13
C PHE A 563 -12.46 -1.09 -1.16
N VAL A 564 -11.27 -0.55 -1.49
CA VAL A 564 -10.57 0.44 -0.66
C VAL A 564 -11.39 1.72 -0.49
N ARG A 565 -12.00 2.22 -1.56
CA ARG A 565 -12.85 3.43 -1.53
C ARG A 565 -14.06 3.21 -0.63
N TRP A 566 -14.78 2.11 -0.84
CA TRP A 566 -15.93 1.78 -0.01
C TRP A 566 -15.53 1.69 1.47
N TRP A 567 -14.45 0.98 1.78
CA TRP A 567 -13.98 0.84 3.15
C TRP A 567 -13.64 2.17 3.80
N ASN A 568 -12.86 3.01 3.11
CA ASN A 568 -12.44 4.31 3.63
C ASN A 568 -13.61 5.27 3.84
N ALA A 569 -14.61 5.18 2.98
CA ALA A 569 -15.86 5.92 3.09
C ALA A 569 -16.73 5.45 4.27
N HIS A 570 -16.66 4.16 4.60
CA HIS A 570 -17.49 3.51 5.62
C HIS A 570 -16.70 3.05 6.86
N TYR A 571 -15.51 3.59 7.09
CA TYR A 571 -14.62 3.15 8.18
C TYR A 571 -15.33 3.16 9.54
N ALA A 572 -16.15 4.18 9.83
CA ALA A 572 -16.89 4.26 11.09
C ALA A 572 -17.88 3.08 11.27
N ARG A 573 -18.50 2.59 10.19
CA ARG A 573 -19.39 1.41 10.22
C ARG A 573 -18.60 0.13 10.43
N VAL A 574 -17.46 0.00 9.74
CA VAL A 574 -16.51 -1.10 9.93
C VAL A 574 -16.06 -1.16 11.39
N ALA A 575 -15.68 -0.01 11.98
CA ALA A 575 -15.23 0.08 13.36
C ALA A 575 -16.36 -0.14 14.40
N GLU A 576 -17.61 0.19 14.06
CA GLU A 576 -18.77 -0.12 14.88
C GLU A 576 -19.06 -1.63 14.94
N TRP A 577 -18.86 -2.31 13.80
CA TRP A 577 -19.01 -3.76 13.66
C TRP A 577 -17.86 -4.51 14.35
N GLU A 578 -16.62 -4.18 14.00
CA GLU A 578 -15.37 -4.70 14.57
C GLU A 578 -14.62 -3.59 15.34
N PRO A 579 -14.79 -3.54 16.68
CA PRO A 579 -14.22 -2.51 17.54
C PRO A 579 -12.70 -2.35 17.50
N GLN A 580 -11.96 -3.38 17.06
CA GLN A 580 -10.50 -3.25 16.93
C GLN A 580 -10.10 -2.17 15.90
N TYR A 581 -10.94 -1.86 14.89
CA TYR A 581 -10.67 -0.73 13.99
C TYR A 581 -10.87 0.64 14.65
N GLU A 582 -11.73 0.75 15.67
CA GLU A 582 -11.80 1.99 16.48
C GLU A 582 -10.53 2.15 17.32
N LEU A 583 -10.07 1.05 17.94
CA LEU A 583 -8.80 1.05 18.68
C LEU A 583 -7.62 1.40 17.75
N LEU A 584 -7.55 0.80 16.56
CA LEU A 584 -6.57 1.14 15.54
C LEU A 584 -6.58 2.62 15.20
N ASN A 585 -7.77 3.22 14.99
CA ASN A 585 -7.90 4.65 14.72
C ASN A 585 -7.34 5.50 15.87
N GLN A 586 -7.55 5.10 17.13
CA GLN A 586 -6.91 5.77 18.26
C GLN A 586 -5.39 5.55 18.30
N ILE A 587 -4.89 4.33 18.05
CA ILE A 587 -3.46 4.02 17.97
C ILE A 587 -2.78 4.91 16.93
N MET A 588 -3.40 5.08 15.75
CA MET A 588 -2.92 5.95 14.67
C MET A 588 -2.88 7.44 15.06
N LYS A 589 -3.86 7.92 15.84
CA LYS A 589 -3.81 9.29 16.39
C LYS A 589 -2.71 9.45 17.42
N TRP A 590 -2.59 8.49 18.34
CA TRP A 590 -1.61 8.54 19.42
C TRP A 590 -0.17 8.33 18.92
N SER A 591 0.05 7.55 17.87
CA SER A 591 1.37 7.42 17.24
C SER A 591 1.85 8.78 16.70
N MET A 592 0.95 9.54 16.05
CA MET A 592 1.24 10.92 15.66
C MET A 592 1.55 11.81 16.86
N VAL A 593 0.85 11.65 18.00
CA VAL A 593 1.10 12.44 19.22
C VAL A 593 2.49 12.18 19.77
N VAL A 594 2.87 10.91 19.84
CA VAL A 594 4.19 10.47 20.29
C VAL A 594 5.27 11.02 19.37
N GLN A 595 5.13 10.85 18.05
CA GLN A 595 6.08 11.34 17.07
C GLN A 595 6.22 12.87 17.13
N ASN A 596 5.12 13.62 17.10
CA ASN A 596 5.16 15.08 17.16
C ASN A 596 5.62 15.61 18.53
N GLY A 597 5.35 14.89 19.62
CA GLY A 597 5.89 15.17 20.95
C GLY A 597 7.41 15.01 20.99
N SER A 598 7.95 13.95 20.38
CA SER A 598 9.40 13.74 20.28
C SER A 598 10.12 14.82 19.47
N LEU A 599 9.41 15.45 18.52
CA LEU A 599 9.88 16.58 17.71
C LEU A 599 9.57 17.95 18.34
N SER A 600 8.86 17.99 19.46
CA SER A 600 8.50 19.23 20.15
C SER A 600 9.73 19.84 20.83
N PRO A 601 9.80 21.18 21.01
CA PRO A 601 10.80 21.81 21.88
C PRO A 601 10.76 21.30 23.33
N ASN A 602 9.63 20.69 23.75
CA ASN A 602 9.45 20.12 25.09
C ASN A 602 9.16 18.60 24.98
N PRO A 603 10.15 17.78 24.60
CA PRO A 603 9.96 16.33 24.43
C PRO A 603 9.54 15.62 25.73
N ASP A 604 9.85 16.21 26.88
CA ASP A 604 9.54 15.67 28.20
C ASP A 604 8.03 15.74 28.53
N CYS A 605 7.21 16.36 27.68
CA CYS A 605 5.75 16.36 27.82
C CYS A 605 5.14 14.95 27.89
N LEU A 606 5.86 13.93 27.38
CA LEU A 606 5.44 12.53 27.34
C LEU A 606 6.26 11.61 28.28
N ALA A 607 7.20 12.15 29.06
CA ALA A 607 8.10 11.36 29.91
C ALA A 607 7.35 10.50 30.95
N PHE A 608 6.12 10.88 31.31
CA PHE A 608 5.28 10.08 32.20
C PHE A 608 4.88 8.71 31.63
N LEU A 609 5.09 8.46 30.32
CA LEU A 609 4.84 7.17 29.69
C LEU A 609 5.97 6.16 29.92
N ASP A 610 7.16 6.63 30.31
CA ASP A 610 8.33 5.78 30.54
C ASP A 610 8.08 4.81 31.72
N ASP A 611 7.26 5.22 32.69
CA ASP A 611 6.92 4.42 33.88
C ASP A 611 5.80 3.38 33.66
N VAL A 612 5.15 3.37 32.49
CA VAL A 612 4.02 2.47 32.22
C VAL A 612 4.56 1.07 31.93
N GLN A 613 4.15 0.05 32.68
CA GLN A 613 4.49 -1.33 32.32
C GLN A 613 3.76 -1.72 31.03
N VAL A 614 4.49 -2.24 30.05
CA VAL A 614 3.96 -2.72 28.77
C VAL A 614 4.20 -4.23 28.71
N GLU A 615 3.12 -5.00 28.58
CA GLU A 615 3.22 -6.43 28.32
C GLU A 615 3.85 -6.66 26.94
N ARG A 616 4.86 -7.52 26.88
CA ARG A 616 5.71 -7.76 25.69
C ARG A 616 5.85 -9.24 25.34
N THR A 617 5.09 -10.11 26.02
CA THR A 617 5.15 -11.57 25.84
C THR A 617 3.94 -12.13 25.10
N LEU A 618 3.04 -11.28 24.60
CA LEU A 618 1.86 -11.74 23.87
C LEU A 618 2.29 -12.47 22.60
N ARG A 619 1.56 -13.55 22.30
CA ARG A 619 1.59 -14.19 20.99
C ARG A 619 0.23 -14.06 20.33
N PHE A 620 0.22 -13.73 19.05
CA PHE A 620 -1.00 -13.44 18.32
C PHE A 620 -2.03 -14.57 18.36
N ASP A 621 -1.61 -15.83 18.20
CA ASP A 621 -2.47 -17.01 18.22
C ASP A 621 -3.22 -17.17 19.55
N ARG A 622 -2.52 -16.95 20.67
CA ARG A 622 -3.12 -16.97 22.01
C ARG A 622 -3.98 -15.74 22.27
N TRP A 623 -3.50 -14.56 21.88
CA TRP A 623 -4.22 -13.31 22.06
C TRP A 623 -5.58 -13.30 21.36
N VAL A 624 -5.67 -13.82 20.12
CA VAL A 624 -6.94 -13.95 19.40
C VAL A 624 -7.85 -14.96 20.11
N ALA A 625 -7.32 -16.12 20.53
CA ALA A 625 -8.09 -17.17 21.19
C ALA A 625 -8.68 -16.73 22.55
N GLU A 626 -7.97 -15.89 23.29
CA GLU A 626 -8.37 -15.40 24.62
C GLU A 626 -9.34 -14.21 24.56
N ARG A 627 -9.53 -13.57 23.39
CA ARG A 627 -10.39 -12.37 23.26
C ARG A 627 -11.77 -12.69 22.74
N ASP A 628 -12.70 -12.88 23.68
CA ASP A 628 -14.11 -13.10 23.36
C ASP A 628 -14.81 -11.96 22.61
N GLY A 629 -14.29 -10.74 22.71
CA GLY A 629 -14.87 -9.55 22.08
C GLY A 629 -14.64 -9.44 20.56
N LEU A 630 -13.77 -10.27 19.98
CA LEU A 630 -13.47 -10.24 18.54
C LEU A 630 -14.64 -10.83 17.75
N ARG A 631 -15.03 -10.17 16.65
CA ARG A 631 -16.13 -10.66 15.80
C ARG A 631 -15.69 -11.85 14.95
N TRP A 632 -14.47 -11.81 14.46
CA TRP A 632 -13.92 -12.90 13.69
C TRP A 632 -13.30 -13.96 14.61
N ARG A 633 -13.65 -15.23 14.35
CA ARG A 633 -13.18 -16.41 15.10
C ARG A 633 -12.81 -17.56 14.16
N GLY A 634 -12.37 -17.23 12.94
CA GLY A 634 -11.95 -18.21 11.95
C GLY A 634 -10.65 -18.92 12.35
N PRO A 635 -10.32 -20.05 11.70
CA PRO A 635 -9.05 -20.71 11.92
C PRO A 635 -7.90 -19.79 11.48
N LEU A 636 -6.87 -19.67 12.34
CA LEU A 636 -5.61 -19.03 11.98
C LEU A 636 -4.68 -20.07 11.33
N PRO A 637 -4.18 -19.84 10.10
CA PRO A 637 -3.27 -20.77 9.44
C PRO A 637 -1.84 -20.61 9.97
N VAL A 638 -1.64 -20.70 11.29
CA VAL A 638 -0.34 -20.53 11.96
C VAL A 638 0.63 -21.61 11.49
N VAL A 639 1.81 -21.19 11.07
CA VAL A 639 2.92 -22.08 10.73
C VAL A 639 3.81 -22.17 11.96
N ALA A 640 3.69 -23.29 12.70
CA ALA A 640 4.50 -23.52 13.89
C ALA A 640 5.96 -23.71 13.49
N LYS A 641 6.83 -22.84 13.99
CA LYS A 641 8.27 -22.93 13.80
C LYS A 641 8.96 -22.80 15.14
N SER A 642 9.89 -23.72 15.37
CA SER A 642 10.63 -23.82 16.64
C SER A 642 11.63 -22.70 16.83
N ASP A 643 12.02 -22.03 15.75
CA ASP A 643 13.12 -21.07 15.67
C ASP A 643 12.68 -19.62 15.46
N GLU A 644 11.39 -19.36 15.16
CA GLU A 644 10.95 -18.01 14.81
C GLU A 644 10.33 -17.27 16.02
N PRO A 645 10.86 -16.08 16.37
CA PRO A 645 10.37 -15.30 17.50
C PRO A 645 9.04 -14.59 17.21
N THR A 646 8.66 -14.48 15.93
CA THR A 646 7.44 -13.81 15.46
C THR A 646 6.42 -14.82 14.93
N GLU A 647 5.18 -14.37 14.85
CA GLU A 647 4.08 -15.21 14.39
C GLU A 647 4.08 -15.28 12.87
N CYS A 648 4.17 -16.50 12.36
CA CYS A 648 4.12 -16.78 10.93
C CYS A 648 2.90 -17.61 10.59
N MET A 649 2.41 -17.44 9.37
CA MET A 649 1.22 -18.11 8.88
C MET A 649 1.34 -18.44 7.40
N ALA A 650 0.52 -19.36 6.92
CA ALA A 650 0.43 -19.61 5.49
C ALA A 650 -0.04 -18.34 4.75
N THR A 651 0.40 -18.18 3.50
CA THR A 651 -0.07 -17.06 2.67
C THR A 651 -1.58 -17.16 2.45
N LEU A 652 -2.32 -16.09 2.78
CA LEU A 652 -3.77 -16.03 2.60
C LEU A 652 -4.15 -16.07 1.13
N ARG A 653 -5.27 -16.72 0.83
CA ARG A 653 -5.80 -16.85 -0.52
C ARG A 653 -7.31 -16.73 -0.56
N SER A 654 -7.81 -16.00 -1.54
CA SER A 654 -9.23 -16.08 -1.85
C SER A 654 -9.60 -17.45 -2.43
N ARG A 655 -10.89 -17.76 -2.42
CA ARG A 655 -11.41 -18.73 -3.39
C ARG A 655 -11.21 -18.20 -4.81
N PRO A 656 -11.20 -19.07 -5.82
CA PRO A 656 -11.30 -18.64 -7.19
C PRO A 656 -12.59 -17.84 -7.40
N PHE A 657 -12.48 -16.66 -8.00
CA PHE A 657 -13.62 -15.82 -8.33
C PHE A 657 -13.54 -15.36 -9.78
N GLU A 658 -14.68 -15.08 -10.40
CA GLU A 658 -14.75 -14.61 -11.77
C GLU A 658 -14.51 -13.10 -11.80
N MET A 659 -13.57 -12.66 -12.62
CA MET A 659 -13.32 -11.25 -12.87
C MET A 659 -12.98 -11.09 -14.35
N CYS A 660 -13.81 -10.31 -15.06
CA CYS A 660 -13.63 -10.02 -16.48
C CYS A 660 -13.58 -11.28 -17.37
N GLY A 661 -14.44 -12.26 -17.10
CA GLY A 661 -14.51 -13.53 -17.83
C GLY A 661 -13.37 -14.50 -17.55
N GLY A 662 -12.46 -14.18 -16.64
CA GLY A 662 -11.36 -15.04 -16.19
C GLY A 662 -11.49 -15.43 -14.71
N ALA A 663 -10.98 -16.59 -14.33
CA ALA A 663 -10.87 -16.98 -12.92
C ALA A 663 -9.62 -16.34 -12.30
N ARG A 664 -9.78 -15.60 -11.21
CA ARG A 664 -8.70 -14.98 -10.43
C ARG A 664 -8.60 -15.60 -9.04
N ILE A 665 -7.43 -15.45 -8.42
CA ILE A 665 -7.20 -15.71 -7.00
C ILE A 665 -6.45 -14.49 -6.47
N SER A 666 -6.93 -13.93 -5.36
CA SER A 666 -6.23 -12.88 -4.63
C SER A 666 -5.29 -13.52 -3.61
N THR A 667 -4.03 -13.08 -3.59
CA THR A 667 -2.99 -13.51 -2.64
C THR A 667 -2.24 -12.26 -2.17
N GLY A 668 -1.89 -12.13 -0.89
CA GLY A 668 -1.24 -10.89 -0.42
C GLY A 668 -0.37 -11.01 0.84
N GLY A 669 0.56 -10.06 0.96
CA GLY A 669 1.40 -9.70 2.13
C GLY A 669 1.22 -8.20 2.46
N VAL A 670 1.85 -7.65 3.52
CA VAL A 670 1.61 -6.27 4.05
C VAL A 670 2.87 -5.40 3.89
N SER A 671 2.76 -4.10 4.20
CA SER A 671 3.72 -3.35 5.02
C SER A 671 3.02 -2.16 5.71
N LEU A 672 3.69 -1.30 6.50
CA LEU A 672 3.11 -0.02 6.97
C LEU A 672 3.86 1.18 6.33
N GLY A 673 3.21 2.35 6.34
CA GLY A 673 3.78 3.59 5.78
C GLY A 673 4.75 4.30 6.73
N GLY A 674 5.95 4.68 6.26
CA GLY A 674 7.00 5.25 7.09
C GLY A 674 7.09 6.80 7.19
N LYS A 675 7.96 7.25 8.11
CA LYS A 675 8.26 8.63 8.56
C LYS A 675 8.48 9.68 7.50
N ALA A 676 8.99 9.27 6.33
CA ALA A 676 9.17 10.15 5.18
C ALA A 676 7.87 10.92 4.86
N LYS A 677 6.71 10.28 5.04
CA LYS A 677 5.39 10.90 4.82
C LYS A 677 5.03 11.96 5.86
N VAL A 678 5.41 11.78 7.12
CA VAL A 678 5.13 12.74 8.22
C VAL A 678 6.03 13.97 8.11
N LEU A 679 7.32 13.76 7.80
CA LEU A 679 8.29 14.85 7.64
C LEU A 679 8.11 15.64 6.34
N ALA A 680 7.57 15.03 5.28
CA ALA A 680 7.26 15.71 4.03
C ALA A 680 6.21 16.84 4.20
N ARG A 681 5.53 16.93 5.35
CA ARG A 681 4.52 17.96 5.61
C ARG A 681 5.09 19.14 6.38
N THR A 682 5.33 20.23 5.66
CA THR A 682 5.69 21.52 6.24
C THR A 682 4.59 22.00 7.21
N PRO A 683 4.92 22.47 8.42
CA PRO A 683 3.94 23.05 9.35
C PRO A 683 3.14 24.17 8.67
N ARG A 684 1.81 24.19 8.86
CA ARG A 684 0.97 25.23 8.26
C ARG A 684 1.28 26.60 8.88
N GLY A 685 1.78 27.53 8.07
CA GLY A 685 2.02 28.92 8.48
C GLY A 685 0.73 29.70 8.70
N ARG A 686 0.78 30.81 9.48
CA ARG A 686 -0.38 31.70 9.73
C ARG A 686 -1.04 32.22 8.43
N ALA A 687 -0.28 32.42 7.36
CA ALA A 687 -0.81 32.84 6.06
C ALA A 687 -1.69 31.77 5.39
N GLN A 688 -1.33 30.50 5.55
CA GLN A 688 -2.09 29.36 5.00
C GLN A 688 -3.44 29.16 5.71
N ARG A 689 -3.56 29.60 6.98
CA ARG A 689 -4.86 29.62 7.70
C ARG A 689 -5.90 30.55 7.06
N ARG A 690 -5.46 31.63 6.40
CA ARG A 690 -6.37 32.52 5.66
C ARG A 690 -6.75 31.97 4.29
N ALA A 691 -5.86 31.18 3.68
CA ALA A 691 -6.09 30.59 2.35
C ALA A 691 -6.84 29.25 2.35
N LEU A 692 -7.00 28.60 3.52
CA LEU A 692 -7.60 27.25 3.64
C LEU A 692 -8.83 27.15 4.57
N GLY A 693 -9.32 28.26 5.14
CA GLY A 693 -10.77 28.29 5.39
C GLY A 693 -11.38 28.06 4.01
N ARG A 694 -11.96 26.86 3.79
CA ARG A 694 -12.40 26.31 2.47
C ARG A 694 -12.55 27.48 1.52
N VAL A 695 -11.66 27.62 0.54
CA VAL A 695 -11.67 28.80 -0.33
C VAL A 695 -13.10 28.97 -0.80
N ALA A 696 -13.78 29.93 -0.17
CA ALA A 696 -14.90 30.58 -0.79
C ALA A 696 -14.25 31.04 -2.07
N VAL A 697 -14.64 30.41 -3.18
CA VAL A 697 -14.49 31.03 -4.47
C VAL A 697 -15.18 32.37 -4.29
N ALA A 698 -14.42 33.37 -3.88
CA ALA A 698 -14.93 34.71 -3.71
C ALA A 698 -15.22 35.14 -5.13
N VAL A 699 -16.49 35.10 -5.48
CA VAL A 699 -16.97 35.67 -6.72
C VAL A 699 -17.08 37.16 -6.47
N GLU A 700 -16.09 37.94 -6.89
CA GLU A 700 -16.23 39.39 -6.87
C GLU A 700 -17.12 39.80 -8.05
N GLY A 701 -18.32 40.28 -7.76
CA GLY A 701 -19.30 40.72 -8.75
C GLY A 701 -20.60 39.91 -8.76
N LYS A 702 -21.71 40.52 -9.18
CA LYS A 702 -22.97 39.79 -9.40
C LYS A 702 -22.84 38.99 -10.70
N PRO A 703 -23.22 37.70 -10.74
CA PRO A 703 -23.26 36.94 -11.97
C PRO A 703 -24.12 37.66 -13.02
N THR A 704 -23.55 37.94 -14.18
CA THR A 704 -24.27 38.59 -15.28
C THR A 704 -24.83 37.52 -16.20
N ARG A 705 -26.15 37.53 -16.42
CA ARG A 705 -26.80 36.61 -17.34
C ARG A 705 -26.62 37.11 -18.77
N LEU A 706 -26.00 36.30 -19.62
CA LEU A 706 -25.78 36.62 -21.03
C LEU A 706 -27.08 36.43 -21.85
N PRO A 707 -27.21 37.11 -23.01
CA PRO A 707 -28.41 37.06 -23.85
C PRO A 707 -28.83 35.65 -24.31
N ASP A 708 -27.89 34.72 -24.41
CA ASP A 708 -28.12 33.33 -24.81
C ASP A 708 -28.60 32.42 -23.64
N GLY A 709 -28.60 32.95 -22.42
CA GLY A 709 -28.89 32.24 -21.18
C GLY A 709 -27.65 31.81 -20.40
N GLY A 710 -26.45 32.14 -20.90
CA GLY A 710 -25.19 31.89 -20.23
C GLY A 710 -25.01 32.70 -18.94
N LEU A 711 -24.06 32.29 -18.12
CA LEU A 711 -23.70 32.91 -16.85
C LEU A 711 -22.25 33.38 -16.92
N GLN A 712 -22.03 34.68 -16.78
CA GLN A 712 -20.71 35.28 -16.68
C GLN A 712 -20.43 35.68 -15.23
N LEU A 713 -19.28 35.25 -14.70
CA LEU A 713 -18.72 35.65 -13.41
C LEU A 713 -17.44 36.45 -13.70
N ASP A 714 -17.36 37.68 -13.22
CA ASP A 714 -16.25 38.57 -13.59
C ASP A 714 -14.93 38.16 -12.93
N GLU A 715 -14.96 37.68 -11.69
CA GLU A 715 -13.76 37.26 -10.96
C GLU A 715 -14.09 36.16 -9.94
N VAL A 716 -13.25 35.14 -9.84
CA VAL A 716 -13.39 33.92 -9.03
C VAL A 716 -12.02 33.59 -8.43
N HIS A 717 -11.80 33.87 -7.15
CA HIS A 717 -10.51 33.61 -6.51
C HIS A 717 -10.34 32.14 -6.09
N LYS A 718 -9.21 31.49 -6.45
CA LYS A 718 -8.82 30.12 -6.04
C LYS A 718 -7.48 30.12 -5.29
N VAL A 719 -7.17 29.02 -4.60
CA VAL A 719 -5.90 28.82 -3.85
C VAL A 719 -4.66 29.06 -4.74
N ASP A 720 -4.76 28.69 -6.02
CA ASP A 720 -3.62 28.67 -6.95
C ASP A 720 -3.69 29.78 -8.05
N GLY A 721 -4.67 30.69 -7.96
CA GLY A 721 -4.86 31.79 -8.91
C GLY A 721 -6.27 32.39 -8.91
N THR A 722 -6.48 33.50 -9.62
CA THR A 722 -7.78 34.11 -9.85
C THR A 722 -8.30 33.71 -11.22
N LEU A 723 -9.51 33.16 -11.32
CA LEU A 723 -10.21 33.03 -12.58
C LEU A 723 -10.96 34.34 -12.88
N ARG A 724 -10.74 34.96 -14.04
CA ARG A 724 -11.48 36.14 -14.49
C ARG A 724 -12.37 35.80 -15.68
N GLN A 725 -13.50 36.48 -15.81
CA GLN A 725 -14.45 36.30 -16.91
C GLN A 725 -14.81 34.82 -17.13
N VAL A 726 -15.27 34.15 -16.08
CA VAL A 726 -15.78 32.78 -16.18
C VAL A 726 -17.13 32.82 -16.87
N VAL A 727 -17.22 32.29 -18.08
CA VAL A 727 -18.47 32.23 -18.85
C VAL A 727 -18.91 30.79 -19.04
N VAL A 728 -20.13 30.49 -18.61
CA VAL A 728 -20.80 29.20 -18.80
C VAL A 728 -21.91 29.36 -19.83
N HIS A 729 -21.85 28.62 -20.94
CA HIS A 729 -22.92 28.59 -21.94
C HIS A 729 -23.64 27.24 -21.89
N PRO A 730 -24.76 27.14 -21.14
CA PRO A 730 -25.42 25.86 -20.90
C PRO A 730 -26.00 25.22 -22.17
N LYS A 731 -26.47 26.03 -23.13
CA LYS A 731 -27.00 25.52 -24.41
C LYS A 731 -25.93 24.90 -25.30
N GLU A 732 -24.73 25.48 -25.28
CA GLU A 732 -23.61 25.00 -26.10
C GLU A 732 -22.76 23.95 -25.38
N ARG A 733 -23.03 23.71 -24.09
CA ARG A 733 -22.23 22.87 -23.19
C ARG A 733 -20.75 23.28 -23.19
N THR A 734 -20.51 24.60 -23.19
CA THR A 734 -19.17 25.18 -23.19
C THR A 734 -18.92 25.97 -21.89
N PHE A 735 -17.68 25.93 -21.44
CA PHE A 735 -17.19 26.63 -20.25
C PHE A 735 -15.90 27.35 -20.63
N SER A 736 -15.75 28.63 -20.27
CA SER A 736 -14.50 29.38 -20.49
C SER A 736 -14.15 30.23 -19.29
N ALA A 737 -12.86 30.44 -19.05
CA ALA A 737 -12.34 31.27 -17.97
C ALA A 737 -10.94 31.78 -18.30
N ASN A 738 -10.67 33.04 -17.99
CA ASN A 738 -9.30 33.56 -17.91
C ASN A 738 -8.72 33.20 -16.54
N ILE A 739 -7.43 32.93 -16.45
CA ILE A 739 -6.72 32.48 -15.25
C ILE A 739 -5.51 33.39 -15.05
N GLU A 740 -5.46 34.09 -13.93
CA GLU A 740 -4.30 34.83 -13.43
C GLU A 740 -3.69 34.05 -12.25
N THR A 741 -2.55 33.38 -12.44
CA THR A 741 -1.95 32.58 -11.36
C THR A 741 -0.89 33.36 -10.59
N ALA A 742 -1.05 33.47 -9.25
CA ALA A 742 -0.05 34.10 -8.39
C ALA A 742 1.15 33.19 -8.02
N GLN A 743 1.04 31.88 -8.31
CA GLN A 743 1.93 30.86 -7.72
C GLN A 743 3.27 30.65 -8.44
N SER A 744 3.46 31.14 -9.66
CA SER A 744 4.77 31.08 -10.34
C SER A 744 5.79 32.07 -9.75
N GLN A 745 5.35 33.09 -9.01
CA GLN A 745 6.21 34.17 -8.57
C GLN A 745 6.90 33.93 -7.21
N ARG A 746 6.30 33.20 -6.25
CA ARG A 746 6.90 33.07 -4.90
C ARG A 746 7.89 31.90 -4.74
N GLY A 747 7.75 30.82 -5.50
CA GLY A 747 8.69 29.69 -5.48
C GLY A 747 10.04 29.99 -6.14
N ALA A 748 10.04 30.82 -7.19
CA ALA A 748 11.26 31.18 -7.93
C ALA A 748 12.04 32.35 -7.31
N ARG A 749 11.35 33.32 -6.69
CA ARG A 749 11.98 34.57 -6.20
C ARG A 749 12.91 34.38 -5.00
N HIS A 750 12.66 33.42 -4.13
CA HIS A 750 13.54 33.14 -2.98
C HIS A 750 14.76 32.26 -3.32
N ALA A 751 14.73 31.54 -4.43
CA ALA A 751 15.82 30.66 -4.85
C ALA A 751 16.87 31.34 -5.75
N TYR A 752 16.56 32.48 -6.37
CA TYR A 752 17.39 33.03 -7.46
C TYR A 752 17.77 34.52 -7.40
N GLY A 753 17.38 35.29 -6.37
CA GLY A 753 17.91 36.65 -6.15
C GLY A 753 17.78 37.61 -7.34
N LEU A 754 16.55 37.84 -7.82
CA LEU A 754 16.24 38.77 -8.92
C LEU A 754 15.48 40.01 -8.43
N ASP A 755 15.72 41.15 -9.11
CA ASP A 755 15.25 42.50 -8.79
C ASP A 755 13.82 42.83 -9.32
N ASP A 756 13.20 43.87 -8.75
CA ASP A 756 11.75 44.01 -8.49
C ASP A 756 10.84 44.55 -9.63
N SER A 757 11.04 44.23 -10.92
CA SER A 757 10.34 44.92 -12.03
C SER A 757 9.58 44.06 -13.09
N GLY A 758 8.62 43.21 -12.68
CA GLY A 758 7.75 42.49 -13.64
C GLY A 758 6.30 42.24 -13.18
N GLY A 759 5.32 42.68 -14.00
CA GLY A 759 3.86 42.59 -13.76
C GLY A 759 3.25 41.18 -13.89
N ALA A 760 1.95 41.07 -13.56
CA ALA A 760 1.18 39.81 -13.60
C ALA A 760 0.71 39.44 -15.04
N GLU A 761 0.64 38.14 -15.36
CA GLU A 761 0.24 37.61 -16.69
C GLU A 761 -1.06 36.76 -16.60
N THR A 762 -1.88 36.80 -17.66
CA THR A 762 -3.24 36.20 -17.73
C THR A 762 -3.35 35.14 -18.85
N VAL A 763 -3.92 33.96 -18.56
CA VAL A 763 -4.11 32.82 -19.49
C VAL A 763 -5.58 32.52 -19.73
N GLN A 764 -6.06 32.47 -20.97
CA GLN A 764 -7.46 32.10 -21.27
C GLN A 764 -7.59 30.58 -21.50
N LYS A 765 -8.54 29.92 -20.84
CA LYS A 765 -8.88 28.51 -21.05
C LYS A 765 -10.36 28.35 -21.39
N SER A 766 -10.65 27.42 -22.29
CA SER A 766 -12.00 27.08 -22.77
C SER A 766 -12.15 25.58 -22.83
N TRP A 767 -13.33 25.05 -22.53
CA TRP A 767 -13.64 23.63 -22.50
C TRP A 767 -14.99 23.40 -23.18
N HIS A 768 -15.08 22.33 -23.97
CA HIS A 768 -16.26 21.94 -24.73
C HIS A 768 -16.64 20.49 -24.39
N LEU A 769 -17.90 20.23 -24.04
CA LEU A 769 -18.39 18.86 -23.83
C LEU A 769 -18.99 18.32 -25.14
N LYS A 770 -18.29 17.41 -25.83
CA LYS A 770 -18.79 16.73 -27.04
C LYS A 770 -19.00 15.25 -26.76
N ASN A 771 -20.23 14.76 -26.97
CA ASN A 771 -20.60 13.34 -26.81
C ASN A 771 -20.22 12.72 -25.46
N GLY A 772 -20.34 13.49 -24.36
CA GLY A 772 -19.97 13.03 -23.02
C GLY A 772 -18.47 13.07 -22.73
N THR A 773 -17.63 13.50 -23.68
CA THR A 773 -16.18 13.69 -23.49
C THR A 773 -15.84 15.18 -23.40
N LEU A 774 -15.03 15.58 -22.42
CA LEU A 774 -14.59 16.96 -22.21
C LEU A 774 -13.34 17.25 -23.07
N ASP A 775 -13.42 18.21 -23.98
CA ASP A 775 -12.34 18.67 -24.86
C ASP A 775 -11.89 20.09 -24.45
N GLY A 776 -10.63 20.26 -24.02
CA GLY A 776 -10.11 21.51 -23.48
C GLY A 776 -9.13 22.23 -24.42
N ARG A 777 -9.26 23.55 -24.57
CA ARG A 777 -8.38 24.45 -25.33
C ARG A 777 -7.89 25.62 -24.47
N ALA A 778 -6.59 25.90 -24.50
CA ALA A 778 -5.99 27.04 -23.82
C ALA A 778 -5.28 27.98 -24.82
N SER A 779 -5.42 29.29 -24.63
CA SER A 779 -4.73 30.33 -25.39
C SER A 779 -4.07 31.34 -24.43
N VAL A 780 -2.80 31.67 -24.69
CA VAL A 780 -1.98 32.59 -23.87
C VAL A 780 -1.61 33.78 -24.73
N ASN A 781 -1.69 35.02 -24.21
CA ASN A 781 -1.14 36.19 -24.90
C ASN A 781 0.39 36.07 -24.99
N GLU A 782 0.93 36.36 -26.17
CA GLU A 782 2.26 35.98 -26.66
C GLU A 782 3.44 36.20 -25.69
N ARG A 783 3.74 35.21 -24.83
CA ARG A 783 5.06 34.82 -24.30
C ARG A 783 4.89 33.58 -23.38
N PHE A 784 5.35 32.42 -23.87
CA PHE A 784 5.47 31.09 -23.21
C PHE A 784 4.23 30.21 -22.93
N GLY A 785 4.19 29.06 -23.62
CA GLY A 785 4.43 27.71 -23.05
C GLY A 785 3.42 27.07 -22.10
N VAL A 786 2.50 26.24 -22.63
CA VAL A 786 1.53 25.45 -21.86
C VAL A 786 2.13 24.13 -21.36
N GLY A 787 1.99 23.84 -20.06
CA GLY A 787 2.24 22.52 -19.45
C GLY A 787 0.95 21.91 -18.86
N HIS A 788 0.83 20.58 -18.94
CA HIS A 788 -0.19 19.81 -18.21
C HIS A 788 0.27 19.56 -16.76
N LEU A 789 -0.64 19.75 -15.80
CA LEU A 789 -0.44 19.44 -14.38
C LEU A 789 -1.11 18.11 -14.03
N HIS A 790 -0.37 17.22 -13.35
CA HIS A 790 -0.96 16.39 -12.29
C HIS A 790 0.05 16.08 -11.17
N ALA A 791 -0.55 15.64 -10.06
CA ALA A 791 -0.16 15.90 -8.69
C ALA A 791 0.86 14.90 -8.10
N SER A 792 2.14 15.23 -8.19
CA SER A 792 3.14 15.06 -7.12
C SER A 792 4.50 15.54 -7.62
N ASP A 793 4.88 16.75 -7.22
CA ASP A 793 6.26 17.22 -6.97
C ASP A 793 7.42 16.53 -7.73
N ILE A 794 7.94 17.15 -8.82
CA ILE A 794 9.34 16.94 -9.22
C ILE A 794 9.97 18.26 -9.72
N VAL A 795 11.01 18.69 -9.02
CA VAL A 795 11.94 19.77 -9.38
C VAL A 795 13.14 19.19 -10.14
N GLY A 796 13.50 19.83 -11.25
CA GLY A 796 14.79 19.67 -11.95
C GLY A 796 14.72 20.14 -13.42
N PRO A 797 15.80 20.70 -14.00
CA PRO A 797 15.79 21.20 -15.38
C PRO A 797 15.72 20.04 -16.37
N ARG A 798 14.71 20.07 -17.26
CA ARG A 798 14.45 19.07 -18.30
C ARG A 798 14.99 19.51 -19.65
N VAL A 799 15.53 18.58 -20.44
CA VAL A 799 16.04 18.84 -21.80
C VAL A 799 15.08 18.23 -22.82
N ALA A 800 14.56 19.05 -23.74
CA ALA A 800 13.80 18.60 -24.89
C ALA A 800 14.69 18.58 -26.14
N VAL A 801 14.80 17.43 -26.81
CA VAL A 801 15.62 17.24 -28.02
C VAL A 801 14.68 17.01 -29.20
N ARG A 802 14.77 17.85 -30.25
CA ARG A 802 14.06 17.66 -31.52
C ARG A 802 15.08 17.45 -32.62
N VAL A 803 14.97 16.34 -33.36
CA VAL A 803 15.87 15.98 -34.47
C VAL A 803 15.01 15.52 -35.63
N ASP A 804 15.17 16.15 -36.79
CA ASP A 804 14.55 15.71 -38.04
C ASP A 804 15.56 14.85 -38.81
N ALA A 805 15.45 13.52 -38.71
CA ALA A 805 16.22 12.58 -39.53
C ALA A 805 15.41 11.28 -39.77
N GLY A 806 15.51 10.75 -40.99
CA GLY A 806 14.61 9.75 -41.57
C GLY A 806 14.71 8.30 -41.07
N ASP A 807 15.45 8.02 -40.00
CA ASP A 807 15.48 6.68 -39.38
C ASP A 807 15.34 6.78 -37.86
N GLY A 808 14.15 6.43 -37.37
CA GLY A 808 13.80 6.47 -35.95
C GLY A 808 14.53 5.45 -35.08
N GLY A 809 15.13 4.41 -35.66
CA GLY A 809 15.87 3.37 -34.92
C GLY A 809 17.20 3.87 -34.36
N ALA A 810 18.00 4.50 -35.21
CA ALA A 810 19.30 5.06 -34.81
C ALA A 810 19.16 6.23 -33.82
N LEU A 811 18.09 7.01 -33.94
CA LEU A 811 17.79 8.12 -33.03
C LEU A 811 17.36 7.67 -31.63
N ARG A 812 16.56 6.61 -31.55
CA ARG A 812 16.15 6.03 -30.26
C ARG A 812 17.36 5.47 -29.51
N LYS A 813 18.33 4.88 -30.24
CA LYS A 813 19.60 4.42 -29.68
C LYS A 813 20.44 5.59 -29.15
N LEU A 814 20.66 6.63 -29.95
CA LEU A 814 21.45 7.81 -29.56
C LEU A 814 20.88 8.51 -28.32
N GLY A 815 19.56 8.67 -28.26
CA GLY A 815 18.90 9.29 -27.11
C GLY A 815 18.99 8.44 -25.83
N ASN A 816 18.90 7.11 -25.96
CA ASN A 816 19.05 6.20 -24.83
C ASN A 816 20.50 6.17 -24.32
N ASP A 817 21.48 6.14 -25.21
CA ASP A 817 22.90 6.16 -24.84
C ASP A 817 23.26 7.47 -24.12
N LEU A 818 22.70 8.61 -24.58
CA LEU A 818 22.88 9.90 -23.92
C LEU A 818 22.22 9.94 -22.53
N ALA A 819 21.02 9.38 -22.39
CA ALA A 819 20.31 9.30 -21.12
C ALA A 819 21.04 8.41 -20.10
N ILE A 820 21.61 7.28 -20.56
CA ILE A 820 22.44 6.38 -19.73
C ILE A 820 23.67 7.14 -19.22
N HIS A 821 24.34 7.91 -20.07
CA HIS A 821 25.53 8.68 -19.65
C HIS A 821 25.21 9.85 -18.71
N LEU A 822 24.02 10.44 -18.80
CA LEU A 822 23.55 11.48 -17.87
C LEU A 822 23.02 10.91 -16.55
N GLY A 823 22.48 9.68 -16.55
CA GLY A 823 21.88 9.03 -15.38
C GLY A 823 22.86 8.56 -14.30
N HIS A 824 24.16 8.52 -14.58
CA HIS A 824 25.20 8.08 -13.64
C HIS A 824 25.78 9.19 -12.72
N GLY A 825 25.02 10.26 -12.48
CA GLY A 825 25.18 11.11 -11.29
C GLY A 825 26.28 12.19 -11.25
N GLU A 826 27.32 12.15 -12.09
CA GLU A 826 28.41 13.16 -12.00
C GLU A 826 28.92 13.73 -13.34
N ARG A 827 28.24 13.48 -14.47
CA ARG A 827 28.73 13.93 -15.79
C ARG A 827 28.03 15.18 -16.29
N SER A 828 28.79 16.14 -16.83
CA SER A 828 28.20 17.28 -17.53
C SER A 828 27.64 16.84 -18.90
N LEU A 829 26.71 17.60 -19.48
CA LEU A 829 26.19 17.30 -20.83
C LEU A 829 27.33 17.23 -21.87
N ALA A 830 28.40 18.00 -21.69
CA ALA A 830 29.56 17.94 -22.56
C ALA A 830 30.24 16.56 -22.51
N ASP A 831 30.39 16.01 -21.30
CA ASP A 831 31.02 14.71 -21.07
C ASP A 831 30.12 13.56 -21.53
N ALA A 832 28.81 13.70 -21.33
CA ALA A 832 27.83 12.72 -21.79
C ALA A 832 27.73 12.68 -23.32
N VAL A 833 27.77 13.84 -23.99
CA VAL A 833 27.81 13.92 -25.47
C VAL A 833 29.14 13.41 -26.00
N ALA A 834 30.28 13.77 -25.39
CA ALA A 834 31.59 13.27 -25.80
C ALA A 834 31.77 11.75 -25.61
N ALA A 835 30.99 11.14 -24.72
CA ALA A 835 31.00 9.70 -24.49
C ALA A 835 30.18 8.90 -25.53
N LEU A 836 29.40 9.57 -26.40
CA LEU A 836 28.64 8.89 -27.44
C LEU A 836 29.57 8.40 -28.55
N PRO A 837 29.53 7.10 -28.92
CA PRO A 837 30.42 6.54 -29.93
C PRO A 837 30.23 7.14 -31.33
N GLU A 838 29.07 7.76 -31.59
CA GLU A 838 28.73 8.43 -32.85
C GLU A 838 29.25 9.88 -32.93
N VAL A 839 29.84 10.44 -31.87
CA VAL A 839 30.40 11.80 -31.84
C VAL A 839 31.87 11.79 -32.26
N ALA A 840 32.16 12.42 -33.40
CA ALA A 840 33.52 12.56 -33.93
C ALA A 840 34.35 13.62 -33.20
N ARG A 841 33.69 14.71 -32.77
CA ARG A 841 34.34 15.83 -32.07
C ARG A 841 33.31 16.71 -31.36
N ALA A 842 33.54 17.08 -30.11
CA ALA A 842 32.74 18.09 -29.39
C ALA A 842 33.62 19.29 -29.00
N THR A 843 33.09 20.50 -29.08
CA THR A 843 33.81 21.75 -28.76
C THR A 843 32.88 22.70 -28.01
N ARG A 844 33.33 23.18 -26.84
CA ARG A 844 32.61 24.20 -26.10
C ARG A 844 33.02 25.58 -26.65
N LEU A 845 32.05 26.39 -27.05
CA LEU A 845 32.26 27.77 -27.44
C LEU A 845 32.52 28.65 -26.22
N ALA A 846 33.15 29.80 -26.43
CA ALA A 846 33.51 30.73 -25.35
C ALA A 846 32.29 31.24 -24.54
N ASP A 847 31.08 31.19 -25.13
CA ASP A 847 29.83 31.54 -24.46
C ASP A 847 29.14 30.36 -23.75
N GLY A 848 29.84 29.23 -23.60
CA GLY A 848 29.38 28.04 -22.88
C GLY A 848 28.48 27.10 -23.67
N ARG A 849 28.16 27.42 -24.94
CA ARG A 849 27.44 26.51 -25.85
C ARG A 849 28.33 25.34 -26.28
N ILE A 850 27.73 24.19 -26.61
CA ILE A 850 28.47 22.99 -27.04
C ILE A 850 28.13 22.70 -28.49
N VAL A 851 29.16 22.45 -29.30
CA VAL A 851 29.11 22.12 -30.72
C VAL A 851 29.64 20.71 -30.90
N ALA A 852 28.82 19.73 -31.33
CA ALA A 852 29.24 18.34 -31.53
C ALA A 852 29.06 17.90 -32.99
N THR A 853 30.09 17.29 -33.57
CA THR A 853 30.09 16.74 -34.94
C THR A 853 29.89 15.24 -34.88
N LEU A 854 28.97 14.68 -35.66
CA LEU A 854 28.67 13.24 -35.66
C LEU A 854 29.34 12.51 -36.85
N ARG A 855 29.67 11.23 -36.66
CA ARG A 855 30.13 10.30 -37.70
C ARG A 855 29.05 9.25 -37.94
N TRP A 856 28.71 9.03 -39.22
CA TRP A 856 27.77 7.98 -39.62
C TRP A 856 28.47 6.83 -40.35
N ALA A 857 27.73 5.77 -40.68
CA ALA A 857 28.23 4.51 -41.22
C ALA A 857 29.08 4.60 -42.51
N ASP A 858 29.02 5.72 -43.25
CA ASP A 858 29.85 5.99 -44.43
C ASP A 858 31.16 6.76 -44.12
N ASN A 859 31.48 7.00 -42.84
CA ASN A 859 32.62 7.78 -42.34
C ASN A 859 32.67 9.26 -42.79
N ALA A 860 31.64 9.78 -43.46
CA ALA A 860 31.57 11.19 -43.82
C ALA A 860 30.98 12.01 -42.66
N PRO A 861 31.63 13.12 -42.22
CA PRO A 861 31.07 13.99 -41.20
C PRO A 861 29.87 14.72 -41.79
N ARG A 862 28.67 14.39 -41.31
CA ARG A 862 27.46 15.08 -41.66
C ARG A 862 26.83 15.55 -40.37
N HIS A 863 26.77 16.88 -40.22
CA HIS A 863 26.03 17.61 -39.20
C HIS A 863 26.73 17.95 -37.88
N VAL A 864 26.42 19.16 -37.43
CA VAL A 864 26.93 19.80 -36.23
C VAL A 864 25.74 20.17 -35.32
N LEU A 865 25.70 19.60 -34.12
CA LEU A 865 24.74 19.89 -33.06
C LEU A 865 25.25 21.07 -32.24
N MET A 866 24.54 22.21 -32.19
CA MET A 866 24.90 23.35 -31.33
C MET A 866 23.82 23.60 -30.26
N SER A 867 24.21 23.66 -28.98
CA SER A 867 23.27 24.06 -27.91
C SER A 867 22.91 25.54 -28.03
N THR A 868 21.68 25.93 -27.70
CA THR A 868 21.19 27.31 -27.92
C THR A 868 21.62 28.31 -26.83
N GLY A 869 22.22 27.85 -25.72
CA GLY A 869 22.78 28.70 -24.66
C GLY A 869 23.77 27.99 -23.71
N PRO A 870 24.43 28.72 -22.78
CA PRO A 870 25.29 28.15 -21.74
C PRO A 870 24.50 27.34 -20.73
N ILE A 871 25.00 26.14 -20.40
CA ILE A 871 24.36 25.22 -19.45
C ILE A 871 25.17 25.20 -18.15
N ARG A 872 24.53 25.50 -17.01
CA ARG A 872 25.11 25.41 -15.66
C ARG A 872 24.30 24.42 -14.82
N GLY A 873 24.85 23.21 -14.62
CA GLY A 873 24.29 22.15 -13.76
C GLY A 873 23.81 20.89 -14.50
N PRO A 874 23.71 19.73 -13.81
CA PRO A 874 23.25 18.46 -14.40
C PRO A 874 21.72 18.45 -14.62
N PRO A 875 21.22 18.04 -15.79
CA PRO A 875 19.78 17.91 -16.05
C PRO A 875 19.20 16.56 -15.61
N SER A 876 17.96 16.56 -15.08
CA SER A 876 17.23 15.36 -14.65
C SER A 876 16.10 15.00 -15.63
N GLY A 877 16.42 14.17 -16.62
CA GLY A 877 15.46 13.46 -17.47
C GLY A 877 15.27 13.97 -18.90
N VAL A 878 14.98 13.03 -19.82
CA VAL A 878 14.69 13.24 -21.26
C VAL A 878 13.34 12.58 -21.59
N THR A 879 12.48 13.21 -22.38
CA THR A 879 11.18 12.65 -22.81
C THR A 879 11.02 12.78 -24.33
N TYR A 880 10.47 11.76 -25.00
CA TYR A 880 10.30 11.69 -26.47
C TYR A 880 8.86 12.00 -26.92
N ARG A 881 8.70 12.66 -28.07
CA ARG A 881 7.39 12.87 -28.74
C ARG A 881 7.54 12.76 -30.26
N PHE A 882 6.70 11.95 -30.91
CA PHE A 882 6.61 11.87 -32.38
C PHE A 882 5.43 12.73 -32.86
N GLY A 883 5.64 13.57 -33.88
CA GLY A 883 4.65 14.56 -34.31
C GLY A 883 4.04 14.27 -35.68
N GLY A 884 2.70 14.29 -35.74
CA GLY A 884 1.93 14.72 -36.90
C GLY A 884 1.06 15.92 -36.49
N THR A 885 1.45 17.12 -36.95
CA THR A 885 0.73 18.43 -37.08
C THR A 885 -0.29 18.85 -36.00
N GLY A 886 -0.17 19.95 -35.27
CA GLY A 886 0.76 21.08 -35.31
C GLY A 886 0.48 22.09 -34.17
N GLY A 887 1.51 22.86 -33.80
CA GLY A 887 1.51 23.93 -32.78
C GLY A 887 2.81 23.93 -31.95
N ASN A 888 3.73 24.86 -32.25
CA ASN A 888 5.14 24.90 -31.81
C ASN A 888 5.40 25.74 -30.54
N VAL A 889 6.37 25.32 -29.71
CA VAL A 889 7.51 26.13 -29.20
C VAL A 889 8.71 25.17 -29.08
N ALA A 890 9.85 25.54 -29.66
CA ALA A 890 11.02 24.69 -29.88
C ALA A 890 12.27 25.26 -29.18
N TYR A 891 13.12 24.40 -28.63
CA TYR A 891 14.55 24.66 -28.64
C TYR A 891 15.07 24.14 -29.98
N GLU A 892 15.52 25.03 -30.85
CA GLU A 892 15.96 24.65 -32.20
C GLU A 892 17.41 24.19 -32.16
N LEU A 893 17.64 22.88 -32.37
CA LEU A 893 18.96 22.35 -32.73
C LEU A 893 19.16 22.66 -34.21
N ARG A 894 19.98 23.67 -34.51
CA ARG A 894 20.24 24.09 -35.88
C ARG A 894 21.39 23.27 -36.46
N LEU A 895 21.11 22.59 -37.57
CA LEU A 895 22.11 21.96 -38.41
C LEU A 895 22.91 23.05 -39.14
N LEU A 896 24.17 23.21 -38.78
CA LEU A 896 25.10 24.06 -39.51
C LEU A 896 25.82 23.23 -40.57
N ASP A 897 26.03 23.80 -41.75
CA ASP A 897 26.98 23.23 -42.71
C ASP A 897 28.43 23.48 -42.26
N THR A 898 29.37 22.79 -42.90
CA THR A 898 30.80 22.89 -42.57
C THR A 898 31.39 24.29 -42.80
N ASP A 899 30.84 25.09 -43.71
CA ASP A 899 31.35 26.43 -44.04
C ASP A 899 30.92 27.50 -43.02
N GLU A 900 29.73 27.38 -42.44
CA GLU A 900 29.28 28.24 -41.34
C GLU A 900 30.08 28.00 -40.05
N VAL A 901 30.49 26.75 -39.81
CA VAL A 901 31.31 26.35 -38.66
C VAL A 901 32.71 26.95 -38.73
N ASP A 902 33.31 26.97 -39.92
CA ASP A 902 34.63 27.58 -40.13
C ASP A 902 34.62 29.11 -40.02
N LYS A 903 33.50 29.76 -40.38
CA LYS A 903 33.29 31.20 -40.13
C LYS A 903 33.18 31.52 -38.65
N LEU A 904 32.47 30.69 -37.87
CA LEU A 904 32.33 30.88 -36.42
C LEU A 904 33.65 30.63 -35.67
N ARG A 905 34.46 29.66 -36.12
CA ARG A 905 35.82 29.41 -35.59
C ARG A 905 36.77 30.59 -35.77
N LYS A 906 36.71 31.27 -36.91
CA LYS A 906 37.58 32.41 -37.22
C LYS A 906 37.16 33.71 -36.53
N ALA A 907 35.88 33.86 -36.19
CA ALA A 907 35.33 35.12 -35.70
C ALA A 907 35.53 35.38 -34.20
N LYS A 908 35.69 34.34 -33.36
CA LYS A 908 35.81 34.51 -31.90
C LYS A 908 36.66 33.39 -31.32
N GLY A 909 37.87 33.72 -30.87
CA GLY A 909 38.91 32.78 -30.41
C GLY A 909 38.36 31.59 -29.63
N ALA A 910 38.38 30.42 -30.27
CA ALA A 910 37.95 29.15 -29.70
C ALA A 910 39.15 28.45 -29.06
N SER A 911 39.02 28.02 -27.82
CA SER A 911 39.99 27.12 -27.17
C SER A 911 39.60 25.67 -27.46
N GLU A 912 40.54 24.91 -28.02
CA GLU A 912 40.40 23.46 -28.19
C GLU A 912 40.45 22.80 -26.82
N ILE A 913 39.39 22.10 -26.43
CA ILE A 913 39.40 21.25 -25.24
C ILE A 913 40.13 19.97 -25.62
N VAL A 914 41.42 19.90 -25.30
CA VAL A 914 42.16 18.63 -25.21
C VAL A 914 42.17 18.25 -23.73
N LEU A 915 41.24 17.39 -23.34
CA LEU A 915 41.25 16.77 -22.01
C LEU A 915 41.77 15.35 -22.14
N SER A 916 43.01 15.19 -21.68
CA SER A 916 43.61 13.92 -21.33
C SER A 916 43.09 13.43 -19.98
N SER A 917 43.22 12.12 -19.75
CA SER A 917 42.99 11.35 -18.51
C SER A 917 41.54 11.00 -18.12
N ASN A 918 41.02 9.89 -18.69
CA ASN A 918 40.80 8.65 -17.93
C ASN A 918 40.47 7.49 -18.88
N ARG A 919 41.21 6.39 -18.71
CA ARG A 919 41.49 5.37 -19.74
C ARG A 919 40.28 4.46 -20.02
N ALA A 920 39.63 4.68 -21.16
CA ALA A 920 38.97 3.62 -21.91
C ALA A 920 40.03 2.62 -22.40
N LEU A 921 39.62 1.36 -22.65
CA LEU A 921 40.49 0.39 -23.30
C LEU A 921 41.09 1.02 -24.57
N PRO A 922 42.39 0.81 -24.87
CA PRO A 922 42.96 1.30 -26.12
C PRO A 922 42.12 0.77 -27.29
N PHE A 923 41.81 1.66 -28.23
CA PHE A 923 40.93 1.40 -29.36
C PHE A 923 41.34 0.12 -30.11
N GLU A 924 42.65 -0.18 -30.21
CA GLU A 924 43.14 -1.39 -30.86
C GLU A 924 42.67 -2.68 -30.20
N LEU A 925 42.53 -2.70 -28.87
CA LEU A 925 42.04 -3.87 -28.14
C LEU A 925 40.54 -4.09 -28.38
N HIS A 926 39.75 -3.01 -28.40
CA HIS A 926 38.31 -3.10 -28.67
C HIS A 926 38.03 -3.56 -30.11
N GLU A 927 38.74 -3.01 -31.08
CA GLU A 927 38.62 -3.41 -32.50
C GLU A 927 39.12 -4.84 -32.76
N ALA A 928 40.13 -5.31 -32.04
CA ALA A 928 40.62 -6.68 -32.15
C ALA A 928 39.60 -7.70 -31.61
N VAL A 929 38.98 -7.41 -30.46
CA VAL A 929 37.93 -8.25 -29.86
C VAL A 929 36.69 -8.29 -30.75
N ARG A 930 36.25 -7.13 -31.26
CA ARG A 930 35.08 -7.03 -32.15
C ARG A 930 35.25 -7.83 -33.44
N ARG A 931 36.47 -7.90 -33.98
CA ARG A 931 36.78 -8.69 -35.19
C ARG A 931 36.98 -10.18 -34.92
N GLY A 932 36.96 -10.62 -33.66
CA GLY A 932 37.25 -12.01 -33.28
C GLY A 932 38.71 -12.42 -33.53
N ASP A 933 39.63 -11.46 -33.73
CA ASP A 933 41.05 -11.74 -33.96
C ASP A 933 41.76 -11.93 -32.61
N LEU A 934 41.82 -13.18 -32.18
CA LEU A 934 42.42 -13.57 -30.91
C LEU A 934 43.90 -13.17 -30.80
N ALA A 935 44.65 -13.23 -31.90
CA ALA A 935 46.09 -12.92 -31.88
C ALA A 935 46.32 -11.41 -31.73
N ALA A 936 45.54 -10.60 -32.44
CA ALA A 936 45.57 -9.15 -32.27
C ALA A 936 45.08 -8.72 -30.88
N THR A 937 44.07 -9.41 -30.33
CA THR A 937 43.55 -9.17 -28.98
C THR A 937 44.59 -9.46 -27.91
N GLU A 938 45.28 -10.60 -28.03
CA GLU A 938 46.33 -11.02 -27.08
C GLU A 938 47.53 -10.05 -27.13
N LYS A 939 47.94 -9.63 -28.33
CA LYS A 939 49.01 -8.64 -28.50
C LYS A 939 48.65 -7.27 -27.92
N ALA A 940 47.42 -6.79 -28.16
CA ALA A 940 46.95 -5.51 -27.63
C ALA A 940 46.83 -5.54 -26.10
N LEU A 941 46.46 -6.68 -25.51
CA LEU A 941 46.50 -6.89 -24.06
C LEU A 941 47.93 -6.87 -23.52
N ASP A 942 48.87 -7.55 -24.17
CA ASP A 942 50.28 -7.58 -23.74
C ASP A 942 50.98 -6.21 -23.89
N ASP A 943 50.60 -5.42 -24.89
CA ASP A 943 51.12 -4.07 -25.12
C ASP A 943 50.51 -3.07 -24.11
N LEU A 944 49.20 -3.16 -23.84
CA LEU A 944 48.51 -2.37 -22.79
C LEU A 944 49.08 -2.69 -21.40
N TRP A 945 49.33 -3.97 -21.13
CA TRP A 945 49.91 -4.43 -19.87
C TRP A 945 51.33 -3.90 -19.67
N ARG A 946 52.17 -3.94 -20.72
CA ARG A 946 53.53 -3.40 -20.65
C ARG A 946 53.54 -1.89 -20.38
N ALA A 947 52.55 -1.17 -20.88
CA ALA A 947 52.41 0.25 -20.64
C ALA A 947 51.89 0.56 -19.23
N HIS A 948 50.95 -0.25 -18.70
CA HIS A 948 50.21 0.04 -17.47
C HIS A 948 50.02 -1.21 -16.58
N PRO A 949 51.04 -1.64 -15.83
CA PRO A 949 51.01 -2.84 -14.99
C PRO A 949 49.93 -2.85 -13.90
N GLU A 950 49.48 -1.67 -13.46
CA GLU A 950 48.50 -1.46 -12.39
C GLU A 950 47.03 -1.61 -12.81
N ALA A 951 46.73 -1.65 -14.12
CA ALA A 951 45.36 -1.55 -14.65
C ALA A 951 44.54 -2.88 -14.62
N TYR A 952 44.97 -3.86 -13.83
CA TYR A 952 44.51 -5.25 -13.91
C TYR A 952 43.02 -5.48 -13.59
N GLU A 953 42.51 -4.89 -12.50
CA GLU A 953 41.10 -5.03 -12.11
C GLU A 953 40.16 -4.46 -13.17
N HIS A 954 40.62 -3.45 -13.92
CA HIS A 954 39.87 -2.83 -15.00
C HIS A 954 39.86 -3.68 -16.27
N VAL A 955 40.93 -4.43 -16.55
CA VAL A 955 41.00 -5.35 -17.70
C VAL A 955 40.11 -6.58 -17.46
N ASP A 956 40.10 -7.15 -16.26
CA ASP A 956 39.22 -8.30 -15.93
C ASP A 956 37.74 -7.91 -15.94
N ALA A 957 37.41 -6.76 -15.33
CA ALA A 957 36.06 -6.22 -15.35
C ALA A 957 35.59 -5.88 -16.77
N ALA A 958 36.48 -5.38 -17.64
CA ALA A 958 36.15 -5.06 -19.02
C ALA A 958 35.96 -6.31 -19.89
N LEU A 959 36.83 -7.33 -19.76
CA LEU A 959 36.64 -8.62 -20.44
C LEU A 959 35.37 -9.33 -19.96
N GLY A 960 35.06 -9.29 -18.66
CA GLY A 960 33.83 -9.83 -18.10
C GLY A 960 32.55 -9.07 -18.50
N LYS A 961 32.66 -7.79 -18.89
CA LYS A 961 31.55 -7.03 -19.49
C LYS A 961 31.38 -7.34 -20.98
N LEU A 962 32.48 -7.47 -21.73
CA LEU A 962 32.48 -7.86 -23.14
C LEU A 962 31.90 -9.27 -23.36
N ILE A 963 32.29 -10.24 -22.53
CA ILE A 963 31.74 -11.61 -22.57
C ILE A 963 30.21 -11.63 -22.33
N ARG A 964 29.68 -10.69 -21.52
CA ARG A 964 28.25 -10.58 -21.21
C ARG A 964 27.44 -9.84 -22.29
N PHE A 965 28.07 -8.94 -23.05
CA PHE A 965 27.38 -8.12 -24.05
C PHE A 965 27.32 -8.78 -25.44
N ASP A 966 28.34 -9.55 -25.84
CA ASP A 966 28.50 -10.04 -27.24
C ASP A 966 28.02 -11.47 -27.53
N ALA A 967 27.34 -12.13 -26.57
CA ALA A 967 26.76 -13.47 -26.78
C ALA A 967 25.65 -13.50 -27.86
N ARG A 968 25.24 -12.34 -28.39
CA ARG A 968 24.18 -12.21 -29.40
C ARG A 968 24.70 -12.16 -30.86
N ASP A 969 25.99 -11.90 -31.09
CA ASP A 969 26.54 -11.64 -32.44
C ASP A 969 27.59 -12.67 -32.93
N GLY A 970 27.56 -13.90 -32.39
CA GLY A 970 28.35 -15.03 -32.94
C GLY A 970 29.85 -15.04 -32.58
N VAL A 971 30.28 -14.20 -31.62
CA VAL A 971 31.64 -14.23 -31.09
C VAL A 971 31.87 -15.50 -30.27
N ASN A 972 33.02 -16.16 -30.44
CA ASN A 972 33.36 -17.39 -29.75
C ASN A 972 33.70 -17.15 -28.27
N VAL A 973 32.66 -17.11 -27.42
CA VAL A 973 32.73 -16.85 -25.97
C VAL A 973 33.75 -17.73 -25.27
N LYS A 974 33.88 -19.01 -25.67
CA LYS A 974 34.87 -19.93 -25.09
C LYS A 974 36.32 -19.48 -25.34
N ALA A 975 36.58 -18.86 -26.49
CA ALA A 975 37.91 -18.37 -26.83
C ALA A 975 38.29 -17.12 -26.03
N LEU A 976 37.32 -16.23 -25.77
CA LEU A 976 37.50 -15.04 -24.91
C LEU A 976 37.66 -15.40 -23.44
N GLU A 977 36.91 -16.40 -22.93
CA GLU A 977 37.15 -16.93 -21.58
C GLU A 977 38.53 -17.58 -21.45
N ALA A 978 38.98 -18.34 -22.46
CA ALA A 978 40.32 -18.92 -22.46
C ALA A 978 41.42 -17.85 -22.44
N LEU A 979 41.24 -16.73 -23.13
CA LEU A 979 42.15 -15.56 -23.08
C LEU A 979 42.16 -14.90 -21.70
N ARG A 980 40.98 -14.69 -21.10
CA ARG A 980 40.83 -14.13 -19.75
C ARG A 980 41.56 -14.99 -18.72
N VAL A 981 41.37 -16.31 -18.76
CA VAL A 981 42.03 -17.26 -17.86
C VAL A 981 43.55 -17.29 -18.07
N ARG A 982 44.06 -17.20 -19.31
CA ARG A 982 45.51 -17.13 -19.57
C ARG A 982 46.14 -15.84 -19.02
N ALA A 983 45.44 -14.71 -19.12
CA ALA A 983 45.89 -13.44 -18.55
C ALA A 983 45.96 -13.50 -17.01
N LEU A 984 44.93 -14.08 -16.36
CA LEU A 984 44.89 -14.34 -14.91
C LEU A 984 46.05 -15.25 -14.45
N ILE A 985 46.34 -16.34 -15.18
CA ILE A 985 47.43 -17.26 -14.85
C ILE A 985 48.81 -16.59 -14.98
N ARG A 986 49.03 -15.74 -16.01
CA ARG A 986 50.29 -15.00 -16.20
C ARG A 986 50.56 -14.02 -15.05
N TYR A 987 49.52 -13.36 -14.55
CA TYR A 987 49.60 -12.45 -13.40
C TYR A 987 50.03 -13.17 -12.11
N SER A 988 49.37 -14.28 -11.78
CA SER A 988 49.66 -15.06 -10.56
C SER A 988 51.12 -15.53 -10.45
N ARG A 989 51.82 -15.66 -11.58
CA ARG A 989 53.22 -16.09 -11.65
C ARG A 989 54.23 -14.95 -11.46
N ARG A 990 53.86 -13.70 -11.73
CA ARG A 990 54.72 -12.50 -11.59
C ARG A 990 54.48 -11.71 -10.31
N ALA A 991 53.30 -11.80 -9.70
CA ALA A 991 53.03 -11.23 -8.38
C ALA A 991 53.91 -11.86 -7.27
N LYS A 992 54.46 -13.06 -7.49
CA LYS A 992 55.37 -13.75 -6.57
C LYS A 992 56.81 -13.18 -6.52
N SER A 993 57.15 -12.13 -7.27
CA SER A 993 58.53 -11.61 -7.37
C SER A 993 58.75 -10.18 -6.86
N PHE A 994 57.97 -9.68 -5.90
CA PHE A 994 58.23 -8.41 -5.19
C PHE A 994 58.67 -8.64 -3.73
N PRO A 995 59.74 -8.00 -3.21
CA PRO A 995 60.22 -8.21 -1.84
C PRO A 995 59.78 -7.13 -0.82
N GLU A 996 59.54 -7.62 0.42
CA GLU A 996 59.60 -6.92 1.74
C GLU A 996 58.51 -5.90 2.11
N GLN A 997 57.99 -5.76 3.35
CA GLN A 997 58.22 -6.38 4.67
C GLN A 997 57.07 -5.91 5.60
N GLN A 998 56.40 -6.82 6.35
CA GLN A 998 56.20 -6.76 7.80
C GLN A 998 55.33 -7.93 8.29
N ALA A 999 55.71 -8.45 9.44
CA ALA A 999 55.43 -9.80 9.94
C ALA A 999 53.99 -10.03 10.40
N ILE A 1000 53.47 -11.24 10.09
CA ILE A 1000 52.31 -11.87 10.73
C ILE A 1000 52.85 -13.07 11.52
N PRO A 1001 52.48 -13.28 12.80
CA PRO A 1001 52.80 -14.51 13.49
C PRO A 1001 51.95 -15.66 12.95
N ALA A 1002 52.61 -16.81 12.80
CA ALA A 1002 52.05 -18.07 12.34
C ALA A 1002 50.78 -18.46 13.11
N ASP A 1003 49.75 -18.91 12.38
CA ASP A 1003 49.15 -20.23 12.57
C ASP A 1003 48.09 -20.55 11.48
N GLY A 1004 48.31 -21.66 10.77
CA GLY A 1004 47.28 -22.58 10.26
C GLY A 1004 46.38 -22.16 9.10
N GLY A 1005 46.78 -22.45 7.85
CA GLY A 1005 45.86 -22.45 6.71
C GLY A 1005 46.43 -23.12 5.45
N VAL A 1006 46.04 -24.36 5.20
CA VAL A 1006 46.46 -25.23 4.08
C VAL A 1006 45.94 -24.70 2.74
N PHE A 1007 46.81 -24.49 1.75
CA PHE A 1007 46.44 -24.24 0.35
C PHE A 1007 46.64 -25.49 -0.52
N TYR A 1008 45.58 -25.95 -1.19
CA TYR A 1008 45.65 -26.95 -2.26
C TYR A 1008 45.82 -26.27 -3.62
N VAL A 1009 46.81 -26.71 -4.40
CA VAL A 1009 47.09 -26.26 -5.78
C VAL A 1009 46.59 -27.33 -6.75
N PRO A 1010 45.81 -27.01 -7.81
CA PRO A 1010 45.48 -28.00 -8.84
C PRO A 1010 46.64 -28.17 -9.85
N ARG A 1011 47.04 -29.42 -10.09
CA ARG A 1011 48.01 -29.84 -11.11
C ARG A 1011 47.39 -29.82 -12.51
N ARG A 1012 48.23 -29.48 -13.49
CA ARG A 1012 47.99 -29.44 -14.95
C ARG A 1012 47.89 -30.82 -15.59
N HIS A 1013 47.17 -30.84 -16.72
CA HIS A 1013 47.14 -31.82 -17.81
C HIS A 1013 48.51 -32.32 -18.30
N VAL A 1014 48.53 -33.58 -18.74
CA VAL A 1014 49.41 -34.14 -19.79
C VAL A 1014 48.57 -35.09 -20.67
N ASP A 1015 48.84 -35.04 -21.97
CA ASP A 1015 48.19 -35.71 -23.10
C ASP A 1015 48.56 -37.21 -23.30
N ASP A 1016 47.81 -37.83 -24.21
CA ASP A 1016 48.06 -39.00 -25.08
C ASP A 1016 48.20 -40.43 -24.52
N TYR A 1017 47.31 -41.33 -24.98
CA TYR A 1017 47.65 -42.44 -25.90
C TYR A 1017 46.39 -43.09 -26.50
N SER A 1018 46.47 -43.39 -27.78
CA SER A 1018 45.50 -44.05 -28.67
C SER A 1018 45.67 -45.58 -28.73
N GLU A 1019 44.61 -46.27 -29.21
CA GLU A 1019 44.60 -47.62 -29.85
C GLU A 1019 44.77 -48.87 -28.93
N LEU A 1020 44.13 -50.06 -29.06
CA LEU A 1020 43.35 -50.77 -30.09
C LEU A 1020 42.58 -51.97 -29.44
N VAL A 1021 41.42 -52.34 -30.02
CA VAL A 1021 40.89 -53.72 -30.29
C VAL A 1021 40.42 -54.64 -29.14
N ALA A 1022 39.10 -54.89 -29.08
CA ALA A 1022 38.44 -56.15 -29.49
C ALA A 1022 37.01 -56.27 -28.93
N GLN A 1023 36.06 -56.64 -29.79
CA GLN A 1023 34.69 -57.05 -29.48
C GLN A 1023 34.54 -58.60 -29.62
N PRO A 1024 33.39 -59.23 -29.31
CA PRO A 1024 33.17 -60.37 -28.39
C PRO A 1024 33.00 -61.74 -29.13
N PRO A 1025 32.51 -62.89 -28.55
CA PRO A 1025 31.07 -63.11 -28.20
C PRO A 1025 30.68 -64.26 -27.19
N GLY A 1026 29.37 -64.33 -26.83
CA GLY A 1026 28.59 -65.55 -26.48
C GLY A 1026 28.45 -65.91 -24.98
N ALA A 1027 27.36 -66.45 -24.42
CA ALA A 1027 26.07 -66.97 -24.88
C ALA A 1027 25.08 -67.08 -23.66
N SER A 1028 23.76 -67.11 -23.90
CA SER A 1028 22.69 -67.50 -22.94
C SER A 1028 22.54 -69.05 -22.85
N PRO A 1029 21.52 -69.69 -22.20
CA PRO A 1029 20.55 -69.29 -21.16
C PRO A 1029 20.45 -70.32 -19.99
N GLY A 1030 19.68 -70.02 -18.92
CA GLY A 1030 19.36 -71.00 -17.88
C GLY A 1030 18.15 -70.65 -17.01
N THR A 1031 17.05 -71.36 -17.23
CA THR A 1031 15.75 -71.39 -16.53
C THR A 1031 15.83 -71.86 -15.07
N GLY A 1032 14.90 -71.40 -14.21
CA GLY A 1032 14.70 -72.01 -12.89
C GLY A 1032 13.52 -71.44 -12.08
N VAL A 1033 12.40 -72.17 -12.12
CA VAL A 1033 11.16 -72.00 -11.33
C VAL A 1033 11.38 -72.41 -9.87
N GLY A 1034 10.73 -71.77 -8.89
CA GLY A 1034 10.66 -72.31 -7.51
C GLY A 1034 9.87 -71.49 -6.49
N ARG A 1035 8.75 -72.05 -6.03
CA ARG A 1035 7.76 -71.49 -5.09
C ARG A 1035 8.14 -71.60 -3.60
N ALA A 1036 7.58 -70.67 -2.82
CA ALA A 1036 6.86 -70.84 -1.54
C ALA A 1036 7.56 -71.16 -0.19
N ARG A 1037 7.33 -70.18 0.72
CA ARG A 1037 6.77 -70.26 2.09
C ARG A 1037 7.67 -70.47 3.33
N PRO A 1038 7.20 -69.98 4.52
CA PRO A 1038 8.03 -69.48 5.62
C PRO A 1038 7.93 -70.27 6.94
N SER A 1039 8.81 -69.97 7.89
CA SER A 1039 8.80 -70.41 9.30
C SER A 1039 9.20 -69.21 10.21
N HIS A 1040 8.35 -68.76 11.14
CA HIS A 1040 8.09 -69.23 12.53
C HIS A 1040 9.14 -68.82 13.59
N HIS A 1041 8.71 -67.99 14.57
CA HIS A 1041 8.75 -68.20 16.04
C HIS A 1041 8.08 -66.96 16.71
N ALA A 1042 6.96 -67.06 17.44
CA ALA A 1042 6.74 -67.56 18.82
C ALA A 1042 7.32 -66.60 19.90
N ARG A 1043 6.74 -66.28 21.07
CA ARG A 1043 5.46 -66.53 21.78
C ARG A 1043 5.66 -65.94 23.21
N VAL A 1044 4.57 -65.53 23.89
CA VAL A 1044 4.24 -65.66 25.36
C VAL A 1044 4.12 -64.30 26.09
N LEU A 1045 2.90 -63.78 26.33
CA LEU A 1045 2.01 -63.89 27.55
C LEU A 1045 2.58 -63.15 28.79
N ARG A 1046 1.83 -62.39 29.62
CA ARG A 1046 0.50 -62.67 30.20
C ARG A 1046 -0.03 -61.47 31.06
N GLU A 1047 -1.36 -61.29 31.09
CA GLU A 1047 -2.33 -60.98 32.20
C GLU A 1047 -1.98 -59.97 33.33
N ALA A 1048 -2.88 -59.25 34.03
CA ALA A 1048 -4.33 -58.92 33.97
C ALA A 1048 -4.70 -58.00 35.20
N GLU A 1049 -5.88 -57.34 35.14
CA GLU A 1049 -6.75 -56.85 36.26
C GLU A 1049 -6.28 -55.67 37.16
N ALA A 1050 -7.11 -54.84 37.82
CA ALA A 1050 -8.49 -54.33 37.72
C ALA A 1050 -8.69 -53.25 38.82
N SER A 1051 -9.21 -52.05 38.47
CA SER A 1051 -10.09 -51.11 39.25
C SER A 1051 -9.73 -50.67 40.72
N PRO A 1052 -10.47 -49.75 41.39
CA PRO A 1052 -10.22 -48.29 41.39
C PRO A 1052 -10.14 -47.64 42.81
N VAL A 1053 -10.03 -46.30 42.87
CA VAL A 1053 -10.62 -45.35 43.87
C VAL A 1053 -9.66 -44.42 44.68
N ARG A 1054 -9.98 -43.12 44.58
CA ARG A 1054 -9.93 -41.98 45.56
C ARG A 1054 -8.76 -40.98 45.63
N VAL A 1055 -9.25 -39.76 45.82
CA VAL A 1055 -8.72 -38.39 45.92
C VAL A 1055 -7.97 -38.11 47.23
N LYS A 1056 -6.90 -37.29 47.20
CA LYS A 1056 -6.69 -36.14 48.11
C LYS A 1056 -5.49 -35.25 47.72
N ASP A 1057 -5.65 -33.97 48.05
CA ASP A 1057 -4.78 -32.80 47.87
C ASP A 1057 -3.39 -32.91 48.54
N ASP A 1058 -2.34 -32.33 47.95
CA ASP A 1058 -1.62 -31.13 48.45
C ASP A 1058 -0.29 -30.85 47.69
N MET A 1059 0.13 -29.59 47.78
CA MET A 1059 1.26 -28.90 47.13
C MET A 1059 2.65 -29.58 47.15
N ALA A 1060 3.40 -29.48 46.03
CA ALA A 1060 4.75 -28.88 45.93
C ALA A 1060 5.42 -29.18 44.55
N LEU A 1061 6.09 -28.17 43.97
CA LEU A 1061 7.08 -28.28 42.88
C LEU A 1061 8.37 -29.00 43.38
N PRO A 1062 9.36 -29.44 42.54
CA PRO A 1062 9.60 -29.16 41.11
C PRO A 1062 10.09 -30.37 40.24
N ALA A 1063 10.38 -30.07 38.98
CA ALA A 1063 11.37 -30.69 38.08
C ALA A 1063 10.88 -31.67 36.99
N THR A 1064 11.12 -31.22 35.73
CA THR A 1064 11.51 -31.98 34.52
C THR A 1064 10.90 -33.35 34.29
N MET A 1065 10.02 -33.45 33.29
CA MET A 1065 9.82 -34.69 32.53
C MET A 1065 9.41 -34.39 31.08
N GLU A 1066 10.14 -34.99 30.15
CA GLU A 1066 9.75 -35.21 28.76
C GLU A 1066 8.37 -35.89 28.71
N VAL A 1067 7.53 -35.49 27.74
CA VAL A 1067 6.33 -36.23 27.37
C VAL A 1067 6.24 -36.34 25.86
N ASP A 1068 6.56 -37.54 25.37
CA ASP A 1068 6.07 -38.10 24.12
C ASP A 1068 4.55 -38.35 24.20
N GLY A 1069 3.85 -38.16 23.09
CA GLY A 1069 2.56 -38.80 22.82
C GLY A 1069 1.32 -37.90 22.89
N VAL A 1070 0.94 -37.32 21.74
CA VAL A 1070 -0.40 -36.75 21.52
C VAL A 1070 -1.32 -37.86 21.04
N GLU A 1071 -2.20 -38.34 21.92
CA GLU A 1071 -3.39 -39.10 21.54
C GLU A 1071 -4.48 -38.16 21.00
N TYR A 1072 -5.01 -38.47 19.82
CA TYR A 1072 -6.17 -37.79 19.24
C TYR A 1072 -7.44 -38.10 20.04
N ALA A 1073 -7.93 -37.13 20.81
CA ALA A 1073 -9.24 -37.20 21.43
C ALA A 1073 -10.35 -36.99 20.37
N ARG A 1074 -11.15 -38.03 20.17
CA ARG A 1074 -12.41 -38.03 19.42
C ARG A 1074 -13.46 -37.24 20.20
N ILE A 1075 -13.74 -36.00 19.81
CA ILE A 1075 -14.77 -35.17 20.45
C ILE A 1075 -16.17 -35.61 19.98
N GLU A 1076 -16.95 -36.14 20.91
CA GLU A 1076 -18.39 -36.38 20.76
C GLU A 1076 -19.15 -35.05 20.67
N ARG A 1077 -19.97 -34.91 19.63
CA ARG A 1077 -20.92 -33.81 19.45
C ARG A 1077 -22.00 -33.87 20.53
N ARG A 1078 -21.99 -32.94 21.50
CA ARG A 1078 -23.20 -32.54 22.22
C ARG A 1078 -23.91 -31.45 21.44
N GLY A 1079 -25.12 -31.76 20.98
CA GLY A 1079 -25.98 -30.85 20.23
C GLY A 1079 -26.59 -29.77 21.13
N TYR A 1080 -26.60 -28.54 20.62
CA TYR A 1080 -27.53 -27.50 21.05
C TYR A 1080 -28.36 -27.05 19.85
N SER A 1081 -29.67 -27.09 20.05
CA SER A 1081 -30.72 -26.70 19.12
C SER A 1081 -30.79 -25.18 18.98
N LEU A 1082 -30.49 -24.67 17.79
CA LEU A 1082 -30.86 -23.31 17.39
C LEU A 1082 -32.05 -23.36 16.42
N SER A 1083 -33.03 -22.50 16.71
CA SER A 1083 -34.29 -22.28 15.99
C SER A 1083 -34.10 -22.09 14.48
N ARG A 1084 -34.78 -22.91 13.69
CA ARG A 1084 -34.84 -22.82 12.22
C ARG A 1084 -35.83 -21.73 11.79
N GLY A 1085 -35.34 -20.64 11.22
CA GLY A 1085 -36.07 -19.83 10.24
C GLY A 1085 -35.79 -20.36 8.82
N PRO A 1086 -36.73 -20.23 7.86
CA PRO A 1086 -36.59 -20.88 6.55
C PRO A 1086 -35.55 -20.17 5.69
N ARG A 1087 -34.45 -20.86 5.39
CA ARG A 1087 -33.45 -20.45 4.39
C ARG A 1087 -34.01 -20.70 2.99
N ARG A 1088 -34.14 -19.66 2.18
CA ARG A 1088 -34.28 -19.78 0.72
C ARG A 1088 -32.91 -20.11 0.15
N VAL A 1089 -32.84 -21.21 -0.61
CA VAL A 1089 -31.67 -21.62 -1.38
C VAL A 1089 -31.87 -21.08 -2.79
N TYR A 1090 -30.98 -20.22 -3.26
CA TYR A 1090 -30.90 -19.86 -4.68
C TYR A 1090 -29.91 -20.81 -5.34
N VAL A 1091 -30.38 -21.56 -6.34
CA VAL A 1091 -29.52 -22.34 -7.24
C VAL A 1091 -29.53 -21.63 -8.59
N ILE A 1092 -28.39 -21.07 -8.99
CA ILE A 1092 -28.17 -20.47 -10.29
C ILE A 1092 -27.50 -21.53 -11.17
N HIS A 1093 -28.11 -21.87 -12.30
CA HIS A 1093 -27.45 -22.65 -13.37
C HIS A 1093 -27.21 -21.75 -14.59
N PRO A 1094 -26.00 -21.76 -15.19
CA PRO A 1094 -25.68 -20.94 -16.34
C PRO A 1094 -26.03 -21.66 -17.65
N CYS A 1095 -26.72 -20.98 -18.57
CA CYS A 1095 -26.74 -21.35 -19.99
C CYS A 1095 -25.72 -20.47 -20.75
N ARG A 1096 -24.70 -21.12 -21.33
CA ARG A 1096 -23.83 -20.51 -22.35
C ARG A 1096 -24.54 -20.51 -23.70
N SER A 1097 -24.47 -19.41 -24.43
CA SER A 1097 -24.62 -19.38 -25.88
C SER A 1097 -23.29 -18.95 -26.50
N TYR A 1098 -22.65 -19.85 -27.23
CA TYR A 1098 -21.60 -19.53 -28.21
C TYR A 1098 -22.31 -19.03 -29.49
N GLY A 1099 -21.91 -17.87 -29.98
CA GLY A 1099 -22.27 -17.42 -31.32
C GLY A 1099 -21.16 -17.80 -32.29
N ASP A 1100 -21.53 -18.43 -33.40
CA ASP A 1100 -20.95 -18.16 -34.70
C ASP A 1100 -21.94 -18.53 -35.82
N GLU A 1101 -21.75 -17.86 -36.95
CA GLU A 1101 -22.71 -17.50 -37.97
C GLU A 1101 -23.20 -18.63 -38.91
N GLN A 1102 -24.32 -18.31 -39.58
CA GLN A 1102 -24.89 -18.91 -40.79
C GLN A 1102 -25.74 -20.18 -40.65
N ALA A 1103 -27.07 -20.01 -40.63
CA ALA A 1103 -27.95 -20.54 -41.68
C ALA A 1103 -29.39 -20.03 -41.49
N SER A 1104 -30.00 -19.74 -42.62
CA SER A 1104 -31.36 -19.23 -42.82
C SER A 1104 -32.46 -20.22 -42.46
N ASP A 1105 -33.58 -19.63 -42.06
CA ASP A 1105 -34.97 -20.11 -42.21
C ASP A 1105 -35.53 -21.00 -41.08
N GLY A 1106 -36.73 -20.62 -40.59
CA GLY A 1106 -37.49 -21.38 -39.60
C GLY A 1106 -38.02 -20.56 -38.42
N SER A 1107 -39.18 -19.96 -38.62
CA SER A 1107 -40.02 -19.25 -37.64
C SER A 1107 -40.43 -20.08 -36.42
N VAL A 1108 -40.28 -19.56 -35.20
CA VAL A 1108 -41.18 -19.78 -34.03
C VAL A 1108 -41.16 -18.52 -33.14
N PRO A 1109 -42.31 -18.02 -32.64
CA PRO A 1109 -42.38 -16.75 -31.92
C PRO A 1109 -42.05 -16.90 -30.43
N CYS A 1110 -41.22 -16.00 -29.91
CA CYS A 1110 -41.09 -15.75 -28.49
C CYS A 1110 -42.12 -14.69 -28.05
N TYR A 1111 -43.14 -15.11 -27.31
CA TYR A 1111 -43.90 -14.23 -26.42
C TYR A 1111 -43.68 -14.71 -24.98
N GLY A 1112 -43.29 -13.79 -24.10
CA GLY A 1112 -43.07 -14.08 -22.69
C GLY A 1112 -44.35 -14.18 -21.86
N ARG A 1113 -44.34 -15.05 -20.84
CA ARG A 1113 -44.71 -14.82 -19.42
C ARG A 1113 -44.78 -16.16 -18.65
N SER A 1114 -44.54 -16.07 -17.35
CA SER A 1114 -44.32 -17.13 -16.34
C SER A 1114 -45.55 -17.98 -15.94
N VAL A 1115 -45.48 -19.32 -15.99
CA VAL A 1115 -46.27 -20.30 -15.20
C VAL A 1115 -45.58 -21.69 -15.28
N ALA A 1116 -45.13 -22.29 -14.18
CA ALA A 1116 -44.86 -23.76 -14.12
C ALA A 1116 -44.60 -24.31 -12.70
N GLN A 1117 -44.22 -23.49 -11.71
CA GLN A 1117 -44.22 -23.92 -10.30
C GLN A 1117 -45.60 -23.82 -9.63
N ARG A 1118 -46.62 -23.32 -10.34
CA ARG A 1118 -48.02 -23.31 -9.87
C ARG A 1118 -48.73 -24.64 -10.13
N ASP A 1119 -48.49 -25.29 -11.28
CA ASP A 1119 -49.40 -26.35 -11.75
C ASP A 1119 -49.22 -27.69 -11.02
N GLU A 1120 -48.04 -28.02 -10.50
CA GLU A 1120 -47.83 -29.30 -9.80
C GLU A 1120 -48.31 -29.26 -8.33
N ALA A 1121 -48.14 -28.11 -7.67
CA ALA A 1121 -48.68 -27.87 -6.33
C ALA A 1121 -50.21 -27.73 -6.37
N GLU A 1122 -50.75 -27.03 -7.38
CA GLU A 1122 -52.19 -26.85 -7.56
C GLU A 1122 -52.89 -28.15 -8.01
N ALA A 1123 -52.22 -29.01 -8.80
CA ALA A 1123 -52.74 -30.33 -9.15
C ALA A 1123 -52.83 -31.27 -7.93
N ARG A 1124 -51.82 -31.24 -7.05
CA ARG A 1124 -51.81 -32.07 -5.83
C ARG A 1124 -52.82 -31.58 -4.80
N GLU A 1125 -52.98 -30.27 -4.66
CA GLU A 1125 -53.96 -29.67 -3.75
C GLU A 1125 -55.40 -29.89 -4.24
N ARG A 1126 -55.67 -29.81 -5.55
CA ARG A 1126 -56.97 -30.18 -6.13
C ARG A 1126 -57.34 -31.64 -5.87
N LEU A 1127 -56.39 -32.56 -5.99
CA LEU A 1127 -56.59 -33.99 -5.70
C LEU A 1127 -56.97 -34.24 -4.23
N LEU A 1128 -56.35 -33.53 -3.30
CA LEU A 1128 -56.66 -33.62 -1.87
C LEU A 1128 -58.02 -32.99 -1.51
N ARG A 1129 -58.36 -31.84 -2.10
CA ARG A 1129 -59.67 -31.21 -1.92
C ARG A 1129 -60.80 -32.06 -2.51
N MET A 1130 -60.59 -32.66 -3.69
CA MET A 1130 -61.54 -33.58 -4.30
C MET A 1130 -61.77 -34.82 -3.43
N ALA A 1131 -60.70 -35.42 -2.89
CA ALA A 1131 -60.78 -36.57 -1.99
C ALA A 1131 -61.55 -36.28 -0.69
N CYS A 1132 -61.31 -35.13 -0.06
CA CYS A 1132 -62.07 -34.73 1.14
C CYS A 1132 -63.53 -34.32 0.80
N SER A 1133 -63.82 -33.87 -0.43
CA SER A 1133 -65.19 -33.53 -0.86
C SER A 1133 -66.05 -34.72 -1.30
N ALA A 1134 -65.44 -35.85 -1.69
CA ALA A 1134 -66.15 -37.06 -2.12
C ALA A 1134 -66.63 -37.95 -0.96
N GLY A 1135 -66.32 -37.59 0.28
CA GLY A 1135 -66.76 -38.27 1.50
C GLY A 1135 -65.66 -39.11 2.18
N ALA A 1136 -65.85 -39.37 3.47
CA ALA A 1136 -64.82 -39.89 4.37
C ALA A 1136 -64.13 -41.18 3.90
N ALA A 1137 -64.84 -42.06 3.19
CA ALA A 1137 -64.29 -43.32 2.70
C ALA A 1137 -63.23 -43.14 1.59
N GLN A 1138 -63.36 -42.11 0.74
CA GLN A 1138 -62.42 -41.87 -0.36
C GLN A 1138 -61.16 -41.12 0.12
N ALA A 1139 -61.31 -40.26 1.13
CA ALA A 1139 -60.19 -39.65 1.85
C ALA A 1139 -59.35 -40.72 2.59
N GLN A 1140 -60.02 -41.70 3.22
CA GLN A 1140 -59.34 -42.82 3.87
C GLN A 1140 -58.58 -43.71 2.88
N ALA A 1141 -59.13 -43.94 1.68
CA ALA A 1141 -58.45 -44.73 0.65
C ALA A 1141 -57.16 -44.06 0.12
N LEU A 1142 -57.04 -42.73 0.24
CA LEU A 1142 -55.86 -41.94 -0.15
C LEU A 1142 -54.92 -41.61 1.02
N GLY A 1143 -55.13 -42.24 2.17
CA GLY A 1143 -54.25 -42.09 3.34
C GLY A 1143 -54.44 -40.78 4.11
N VAL A 1144 -55.51 -40.03 3.87
CA VAL A 1144 -55.85 -38.83 4.64
C VAL A 1144 -56.71 -39.23 5.84
N SER A 1145 -56.09 -39.28 7.02
CA SER A 1145 -56.79 -39.64 8.27
C SER A 1145 -57.42 -38.44 9.00
N ASP A 1146 -57.10 -37.21 8.59
CA ASP A 1146 -57.65 -35.99 9.20
C ASP A 1146 -57.74 -34.84 8.18
N CYS A 1147 -58.93 -34.61 7.61
CA CYS A 1147 -59.17 -33.50 6.68
C CYS A 1147 -59.19 -32.12 7.40
N SER A 1148 -59.24 -32.07 8.74
CA SER A 1148 -59.24 -30.81 9.51
C SER A 1148 -57.89 -30.08 9.38
N ARG A 1149 -56.80 -30.85 9.34
CA ARG A 1149 -55.44 -30.30 9.18
C ARG A 1149 -55.11 -29.86 7.76
N VAL A 1150 -55.85 -30.36 6.76
CA VAL A 1150 -55.83 -29.84 5.38
C VAL A 1150 -56.68 -28.56 5.25
N ALA A 1151 -57.56 -28.29 6.23
CA ALA A 1151 -58.32 -27.05 6.32
C ALA A 1151 -57.66 -25.97 7.21
N GLU A 1152 -56.72 -26.37 8.08
CA GLU A 1152 -55.93 -25.47 8.94
C GLU A 1152 -54.57 -25.04 8.34
N GLN A 1153 -54.05 -25.76 7.34
CA GLN A 1153 -52.94 -25.32 6.47
C GLN A 1153 -53.48 -24.54 5.27
#